data_AF-A0A9E2A5S1-F1
#
_entry.id   AF-A0A9E2A5S1-F1
#
_cell.length_a   1.000
_cell.length_b   1.000
_cell.length_c   1.000
_cell.angle_alpha   90.00
_cell.angle_beta   90.00
_cell.angle_gamma   90.00
#
_symmetry.space_group_name_H-M   'P 1'
#
loop_
_entity.id
_entity.type
_entity.pdbx_description
1 polymer ?
#
loop_
_entity_poly.entity_id
_entity_poly.type
_entity_poly.pdbx_seq_one_letter_code
_entity_poly.pdbx_strand_id
1 'polypeptide(L)'
;MSFIEELKRRNVVRVGIAYAIAAWLIAQVAELALDSFAAPDWVIKTVLLLLIIGFPLALVLAWAYELTPEGIKLDREVARSESGVQVNAHRLNFIILGSVALAVIFLIVDQYVLDNPRSPGPVVAENTSSQRIASPTGAVKRSVVTLDDGNQLALADTAPVGVGRRSLALSPDGTNLVYVVDRNGTSQLYLRRMDEFEASPLDGTEGAFGPFFSPDGQWIGFLTETRIMKVSIRGGTPQALTEAGNVYGAAWGPDGVIVFAEREGLQLSAVSADGGEKQFLAGGRLANPAFLPGGKGILLSGFDGFSAHVMLFDRETGDLERLVERGSGPQYVPTGHLVYSGDSGVMAVPFDLATNTTTGPAVPVLDGVRREAIGFSQLAFSADGTLAYIPGVDMGISTPVWVDRNGVEDPIPLPAQRYGTFRLSPDGSKIALIINSPAPDLWLYDFERATPPGRLTVGGDKTAPIWSPDSQQIAFGIVNVATEGSSAGIFELDVNGGDVRPIVPDFGFYATPNARGQDNLLAIEAFRGGDTGADIWIKRLGEAREPEPFVRTAAIEWGATFSPDGRFIAYTSDESGQFQVYVKPYPPTEARWTISAAYGEEPVWSAAGDEIFYRRGNEWLSVPVRTDPEFEAGVPQVIFEGPYINVPEISYDVAPDGQRFFLLKQQDQGPATRIHIVANWFAELESLAPPTK
;
A
#
# COMPACT_ATOMS: atom_id res chain seq x y z
N MET A 1 1.09 48.77 -21.71
CA MET A 1 1.41 47.95 -20.53
C MET A 1 0.13 47.29 -20.06
N SER A 2 0.17 46.00 -19.78
CA SER A 2 -0.99 45.25 -19.26
C SER A 2 -1.32 45.71 -17.84
N PHE A 3 -2.60 45.73 -17.47
CA PHE A 3 -3.07 46.00 -16.11
C PHE A 3 -2.35 45.13 -15.06
N ILE A 4 -2.01 43.89 -15.43
CA ILE A 4 -1.29 42.93 -14.59
C ILE A 4 0.18 43.33 -14.38
N GLU A 5 0.81 43.97 -15.38
CA GLU A 5 2.18 44.49 -15.27
C GLU A 5 2.22 45.72 -14.34
N GLU A 6 1.20 46.58 -14.39
CA GLU A 6 1.05 47.74 -13.51
C GLU A 6 0.85 47.32 -12.03
N LEU A 7 0.06 46.26 -11.79
CA LEU A 7 -0.14 45.68 -10.44
C LEU A 7 1.13 45.06 -9.86
N LYS A 8 1.94 44.40 -10.71
CA LYS A 8 3.24 43.86 -10.30
C LYS A 8 4.25 44.98 -10.02
N ARG A 9 4.27 46.04 -10.83
CA ARG A 9 5.14 47.22 -10.61
C ARG A 9 4.85 47.90 -9.26
N ARG A 10 3.57 48.05 -8.90
CA ARG A 10 3.14 48.76 -7.69
C ARG A 10 3.12 47.88 -6.41
N ASN A 11 3.75 46.70 -6.44
CA ASN A 11 3.80 45.76 -5.31
C ASN A 11 2.43 45.30 -4.74
N VAL A 12 1.31 45.59 -5.43
CA VAL A 12 -0.06 45.31 -4.94
C VAL A 12 -0.27 43.80 -4.72
N VAL A 13 0.31 42.96 -5.58
CA VAL A 13 0.25 41.49 -5.46
C VAL A 13 0.93 41.00 -4.18
N ARG A 14 2.09 41.57 -3.82
CA ARG A 14 2.84 41.18 -2.62
C ARG A 14 2.09 41.60 -1.35
N VAL A 15 1.47 42.78 -1.35
CA VAL A 15 0.63 43.24 -0.23
C VAL A 15 -0.62 42.37 -0.09
N GLY A 16 -1.24 41.96 -1.20
CA GLY A 16 -2.37 41.03 -1.17
C GLY A 16 -2.04 39.69 -0.52
N ILE A 17 -0.89 39.09 -0.87
CA ILE A 17 -0.42 37.83 -0.27
C ILE A 17 -0.12 38.02 1.22
N ALA A 18 0.59 39.09 1.60
CA ALA A 18 0.91 39.36 2.99
C ALA A 18 -0.35 39.59 3.84
N TYR A 19 -1.36 40.29 3.30
CA TYR A 19 -2.64 40.49 3.97
C TYR A 19 -3.39 39.18 4.16
N ALA A 20 -3.41 38.29 3.17
CA ALA A 20 -4.08 37.00 3.27
C ALA A 20 -3.47 36.12 4.39
N ILE A 21 -2.14 36.07 4.48
CA ILE A 21 -1.43 35.33 5.53
C ILE A 21 -1.73 35.93 6.91
N ALA A 22 -1.68 37.26 7.03
CA ALA A 22 -1.96 37.94 8.29
C ALA A 22 -3.43 37.78 8.72
N ALA A 23 -4.37 37.88 7.79
CA ALA A 23 -5.80 37.69 8.05
C ALA A 23 -6.11 36.26 8.49
N TRP A 24 -5.48 35.26 7.86
CA TRP A 24 -5.59 33.86 8.29
C TRP A 24 -5.07 33.66 9.72
N LEU A 25 -3.90 34.21 10.05
CA LEU A 25 -3.35 34.12 11.40
C LEU A 25 -4.23 34.82 12.44
N ILE A 26 -4.75 36.00 12.12
CA ILE A 26 -5.67 36.74 13.00
C ILE A 26 -6.95 35.93 13.23
N ALA A 27 -7.50 35.29 12.19
CA ALA A 27 -8.69 34.46 12.33
C ALA A 27 -8.44 33.27 13.26
N GLN A 28 -7.30 32.59 13.12
CA GLN A 28 -6.94 31.44 13.95
C GLN A 28 -6.72 31.82 15.41
N VAL A 29 -6.05 32.96 15.67
CA VAL A 29 -5.87 33.49 17.03
C VAL A 29 -7.19 33.96 17.62
N ALA A 30 -8.05 34.58 16.81
CA ALA A 30 -9.36 35.05 17.25
C ALA A 30 -10.27 33.87 17.62
N GLU A 31 -10.29 32.79 16.84
CA GLU A 31 -11.04 31.57 17.13
C GLU A 31 -10.63 30.98 18.49
N LEU A 32 -9.32 30.78 18.70
CA LEU A 32 -8.79 30.28 19.97
C LEU A 32 -9.11 31.18 21.17
N ALA A 33 -8.96 32.49 21.00
CA ALA A 33 -9.21 33.45 22.07
C ALA A 33 -10.71 33.57 22.39
N LEU A 34 -11.58 33.63 21.36
CA LEU A 34 -13.02 33.81 21.55
C LEU A 34 -13.67 32.57 22.19
N ASP A 35 -13.20 31.37 21.86
CA ASP A 35 -13.61 30.13 22.53
C ASP A 35 -13.22 30.15 24.01
N SER A 36 -12.02 30.64 24.32
CA SER A 36 -11.54 30.78 25.71
C SER A 36 -12.39 31.74 26.55
N PHE A 37 -13.03 32.73 25.93
CA PHE A 37 -13.93 33.69 26.58
C PHE A 37 -15.42 33.32 26.47
N ALA A 38 -15.77 32.18 25.86
CA ALA A 38 -17.14 31.78 25.54
C ALA A 38 -17.91 32.90 24.82
N ALA A 39 -17.24 33.60 23.90
CA ALA A 39 -17.83 34.69 23.16
C ALA A 39 -18.90 34.15 22.18
N PRO A 40 -20.01 34.88 21.96
CA PRO A 40 -21.05 34.42 21.02
C PRO A 40 -20.53 34.30 19.57
N ASP A 41 -21.03 33.33 18.81
CA ASP A 41 -20.65 33.05 17.41
C ASP A 41 -20.76 34.25 16.44
N TRP A 42 -21.57 35.26 16.76
CA TRP A 42 -21.66 36.46 15.93
C TRP A 42 -20.36 37.29 15.97
N VAL A 43 -19.54 37.14 17.01
CA VAL A 43 -18.30 37.89 17.20
C VAL A 43 -17.25 37.43 16.20
N ILE A 44 -17.04 36.12 16.03
CA ILE A 44 -16.10 35.60 15.02
C ILE A 44 -16.56 35.95 13.60
N LYS A 45 -17.87 35.88 13.33
CA LYS A 45 -18.44 36.33 12.04
C LYS A 45 -18.17 37.81 11.78
N THR A 46 -18.18 38.65 12.81
CA THR A 46 -17.86 40.09 12.70
C THR A 46 -16.37 40.30 12.42
N VAL A 47 -15.48 39.54 13.07
CA VAL A 47 -14.03 39.59 12.83
C VAL A 47 -13.70 39.19 11.39
N LEU A 48 -14.26 38.08 10.90
CA LEU A 48 -14.08 37.64 9.51
C LEU A 48 -14.62 38.66 8.51
N LEU A 49 -15.79 39.27 8.78
CA LEU A 49 -16.35 40.32 7.94
C LEU A 49 -15.43 41.56 7.85
N LEU A 50 -14.83 41.97 8.98
CA LEU A 50 -13.89 43.09 9.00
C LEU A 50 -12.60 42.79 8.22
N LEU A 51 -12.09 41.56 8.26
CA LEU A 51 -10.93 41.12 7.47
C LEU A 51 -11.26 41.11 5.96
N ILE A 52 -12.45 40.65 5.60
CA ILE A 52 -12.91 40.65 4.20
C ILE A 52 -13.06 42.08 3.67
N ILE A 53 -13.62 43.00 4.47
CA ILE A 53 -13.75 44.42 4.09
C ILE A 53 -12.40 45.13 4.05
N GLY A 54 -11.48 44.76 4.95
CA GLY A 54 -10.14 45.35 5.01
C GLY A 54 -9.26 44.96 3.81
N PHE A 55 -9.50 43.81 3.17
CA PHE A 55 -8.74 43.36 2.01
C PHE A 55 -8.80 44.32 0.81
N PRO A 56 -9.98 44.70 0.25
CA PRO A 56 -10.04 45.65 -0.86
C PRO A 56 -9.51 47.03 -0.47
N LEU A 57 -9.67 47.47 0.78
CA LEU A 57 -9.09 48.72 1.27
C LEU A 57 -7.56 48.67 1.28
N ALA A 58 -6.97 47.55 1.73
CA ALA A 58 -5.54 47.33 1.71
C ALA A 58 -4.97 47.33 0.29
N LEU A 59 -5.68 46.73 -0.67
CA LEU A 59 -5.28 46.76 -2.09
C LEU A 59 -5.34 48.17 -2.68
N VAL A 60 -6.36 48.97 -2.35
CA VAL A 60 -6.46 50.38 -2.80
C VAL A 60 -5.35 51.24 -2.20
N LEU A 61 -5.03 51.05 -0.92
CA LEU A 61 -3.93 51.75 -0.26
C LEU A 61 -2.58 51.36 -0.85
N ALA A 62 -2.36 50.07 -1.11
CA ALA A 62 -1.16 49.58 -1.80
C ALA A 62 -1.03 50.11 -3.23
N TRP A 63 -2.16 50.42 -3.88
CA TRP A 63 -2.17 50.99 -5.22
C TRP A 63 -1.89 52.50 -5.24
N ALA A 64 -2.30 53.22 -4.20
CA ALA A 64 -2.20 54.67 -4.08
C ALA A 64 -0.90 55.17 -3.42
N TYR A 65 -0.26 54.32 -2.61
CA TYR A 65 0.90 54.68 -1.79
C TYR A 65 2.03 53.65 -1.91
N GLU A 66 3.26 54.14 -2.01
CA GLU A 66 4.45 53.30 -2.00
C GLU A 66 5.21 53.52 -0.68
N LEU A 67 5.50 52.44 0.04
CA LEU A 67 6.26 52.49 1.29
C LEU A 67 7.75 52.63 0.96
N THR A 68 8.28 53.85 1.11
CA THR A 68 9.71 54.13 0.93
C THR A 68 10.43 54.11 2.28
N PRO A 69 11.77 53.91 2.32
CA PRO A 69 12.55 53.96 3.56
C PRO A 69 12.44 55.28 4.34
N GLU A 70 11.93 56.33 3.71
CA GLU A 70 11.76 57.68 4.26
C GLU A 70 10.31 57.97 4.73
N GLY A 71 9.37 57.03 4.53
CA GLY A 71 7.95 57.16 4.92
C GLY A 71 6.96 56.91 3.78
N ILE A 72 5.67 57.14 4.05
CA ILE A 72 4.56 56.98 3.10
C ILE A 72 4.54 58.18 2.14
N LYS A 73 4.80 57.96 0.84
CA LYS A 73 4.73 59.00 -0.20
C LYS A 73 3.66 58.68 -1.24
N LEU A 74 3.02 59.72 -1.79
CA LEU A 74 2.00 59.63 -2.82
C LEU A 74 2.68 59.47 -4.20
N ASP A 75 2.29 58.47 -4.98
CA ASP A 75 2.98 57.97 -6.21
C ASP A 75 3.11 59.01 -7.36
N ARG A 76 2.64 60.25 -7.19
CA ARG A 76 2.79 61.31 -8.20
C ARG A 76 4.15 62.02 -8.18
N GLU A 77 5.02 61.78 -7.20
CA GLU A 77 6.30 62.50 -7.06
C GLU A 77 7.58 61.66 -7.26
N VAL A 78 7.49 60.38 -7.63
CA VAL A 78 8.67 59.47 -7.66
C VAL A 78 9.37 59.41 -9.04
N ALA A 79 9.02 60.29 -9.98
CA ALA A 79 9.71 60.38 -11.28
C ALA A 79 10.92 61.33 -11.23
N ARG A 80 12.00 60.95 -10.52
CA ARG A 80 13.43 61.29 -10.78
C ARG A 80 14.29 61.13 -9.51
N SER A 81 14.96 59.99 -9.39
CA SER A 81 16.36 59.93 -8.96
C SER A 81 16.86 58.48 -9.05
N GLU A 82 17.89 58.28 -9.87
CA GLU A 82 18.71 57.07 -9.85
C GLU A 82 19.62 57.05 -8.61
N SER A 83 20.02 55.82 -8.26
CA SER A 83 21.19 55.41 -7.47
C SER A 83 21.06 55.30 -5.95
N GLY A 84 21.31 54.08 -5.44
CA GLY A 84 21.95 53.88 -4.13
C GLY A 84 21.30 52.88 -3.18
N VAL A 85 22.00 51.75 -2.98
CA VAL A 85 22.05 50.92 -1.76
C VAL A 85 20.94 49.87 -1.55
N GLN A 86 21.34 48.65 -1.93
CA GLN A 86 20.77 47.35 -1.60
C GLN A 86 21.03 46.99 -0.13
N VAL A 87 20.10 47.27 0.80
CA VAL A 87 20.08 46.64 2.14
C VAL A 87 18.62 46.55 2.67
N ASN A 88 18.28 45.39 3.27
CA ASN A 88 17.12 45.11 4.14
C ASN A 88 15.92 44.29 3.60
N ALA A 89 16.16 43.18 2.87
CA ALA A 89 15.19 42.07 2.83
C ALA A 89 15.30 41.14 4.06
N HIS A 90 16.45 41.11 4.75
CA HIS A 90 16.68 40.17 5.86
C HIS A 90 16.00 40.54 7.18
N ARG A 91 15.79 41.82 7.49
CA ARG A 91 15.16 42.23 8.77
C ARG A 91 13.67 41.85 8.84
N LEU A 92 12.97 41.85 7.71
CA LEU A 92 11.56 41.44 7.66
C LEU A 92 11.41 39.92 7.87
N ASN A 93 12.29 39.12 7.27
CA ASN A 93 12.31 37.66 7.45
C ASN A 93 12.62 37.26 8.89
N PHE A 94 13.49 37.99 9.60
CA PHE A 94 13.78 37.73 11.01
C PHE A 94 12.60 38.05 11.94
N ILE A 95 11.78 39.05 11.61
CA ILE A 95 10.57 39.37 12.38
C ILE A 95 9.48 38.31 12.16
N ILE A 96 9.32 37.83 10.92
CA ILE A 96 8.39 36.75 10.59
C ILE A 96 8.83 35.43 11.26
N LEU A 97 10.11 35.07 11.19
CA LEU A 97 10.62 33.86 11.82
C LEU A 97 10.54 33.93 13.35
N GLY A 98 10.79 35.10 13.95
CA GLY A 98 10.64 35.33 15.38
C GLY A 98 9.20 35.22 15.88
N SER A 99 8.22 35.66 15.07
CA SER A 99 6.80 35.57 15.44
C SER A 99 6.25 34.14 15.29
N VAL A 100 6.69 33.39 14.27
CA VAL A 100 6.36 31.96 14.14
C VAL A 100 6.96 31.15 15.29
N ALA A 101 8.21 31.40 15.67
CA ALA A 101 8.85 30.71 16.79
C ALA A 101 8.14 30.97 18.13
N LEU A 102 7.66 32.20 18.35
CA LEU A 102 6.93 32.56 19.56
C LEU A 102 5.56 31.86 19.64
N ALA A 103 4.87 31.72 18.51
CA ALA A 103 3.58 31.00 18.42
C ALA A 103 3.75 29.50 18.70
N VAL A 104 4.81 28.89 18.17
CA VAL A 104 5.13 27.48 18.44
C VAL A 104 5.49 27.24 19.91
N ILE A 105 6.27 28.14 20.52
CA ILE A 105 6.60 28.06 21.95
C ILE A 105 5.34 28.19 22.82
N PHE A 106 4.42 29.08 22.46
CA PHE A 106 3.15 29.25 23.18
C PHE A 106 2.29 27.97 23.15
N LEU A 107 2.17 27.33 21.97
CA LEU A 107 1.42 26.07 21.81
C LEU A 107 2.03 24.93 22.64
N ILE A 108 3.36 24.85 22.72
CA ILE A 108 4.05 23.82 23.51
C ILE A 108 3.83 24.03 25.01
N VAL A 109 3.81 25.28 25.48
CA VAL A 109 3.57 25.59 26.90
C VAL A 109 2.12 25.31 27.30
N ASP A 110 1.16 25.62 26.44
CA ASP A 110 -0.27 25.33 26.68
C ASP A 110 -0.53 23.82 26.77
N GLN A 111 0.03 23.04 25.83
CA GLN A 111 -0.17 21.60 25.76
C GLN A 111 0.45 20.81 26.92
N TYR A 112 1.52 21.33 27.56
CA TYR A 112 2.29 20.56 28.55
C TYR A 112 2.28 21.13 29.98
N VAL A 113 1.87 22.38 30.19
CA VAL A 113 2.05 23.03 31.51
C VAL A 113 0.73 23.40 32.20
N LEU A 114 -0.40 23.51 31.50
CA LEU A 114 -1.62 24.12 32.06
C LEU A 114 -2.86 23.21 32.16
N ASP A 115 -2.81 21.95 31.73
CA ASP A 115 -3.97 21.06 31.80
C ASP A 115 -4.19 20.47 33.21
N ASN A 116 -5.14 21.07 33.94
CA ASN A 116 -5.76 20.47 35.12
C ASN A 116 -7.12 19.84 34.71
N PRO A 117 -7.39 18.57 35.04
CA PRO A 117 -8.60 17.89 34.61
C PRO A 117 -9.85 18.46 35.30
N ARG A 118 -10.81 18.96 34.51
CA ARG A 118 -12.15 19.35 35.00
C ARG A 118 -13.12 18.18 34.85
N SER A 119 -13.80 17.85 35.96
CA SER A 119 -14.86 16.84 36.04
C SER A 119 -16.08 17.20 35.18
N PRO A 120 -16.80 16.22 34.58
CA PRO A 120 -17.99 16.51 33.79
C PRO A 120 -19.22 16.75 34.69
N GLY A 121 -19.98 17.79 34.38
CA GLY A 121 -21.34 18.01 34.89
C GLY A 121 -22.40 17.21 34.09
N PRO A 122 -23.62 17.05 34.62
CA PRO A 122 -24.61 16.13 34.05
C PRO A 122 -25.29 16.75 32.82
N VAL A 123 -25.36 15.98 31.73
CA VAL A 123 -26.08 16.35 30.51
C VAL A 123 -27.44 15.66 30.49
N VAL A 124 -28.48 16.47 30.27
CA VAL A 124 -29.88 16.07 30.11
C VAL A 124 -30.06 15.39 28.74
N ALA A 125 -30.70 14.22 28.75
CA ALA A 125 -30.97 13.43 27.55
C ALA A 125 -32.22 13.93 26.82
N GLU A 126 -32.11 14.18 25.51
CA GLU A 126 -33.24 14.21 24.58
C GLU A 126 -33.21 12.95 23.71
N ASN A 127 -34.34 12.24 23.71
CA ASN A 127 -34.55 10.99 22.99
C ASN A 127 -34.77 11.26 21.51
N THR A 128 -33.96 10.63 20.65
CA THR A 128 -34.37 10.32 19.28
C THR A 128 -33.98 8.87 18.97
N SER A 129 -34.99 8.06 18.71
CA SER A 129 -34.90 6.62 18.50
C SER A 129 -34.41 6.29 17.10
N SER A 130 -33.11 6.04 16.96
CA SER A 130 -32.53 5.27 15.85
C SER A 130 -32.46 3.79 16.25
N GLN A 131 -32.87 2.90 15.35
CA GLN A 131 -32.81 1.45 15.52
C GLN A 131 -31.35 0.99 15.67
N ARG A 132 -30.84 1.01 16.90
CA ARG A 132 -29.58 0.35 17.26
C ARG A 132 -29.87 -1.13 17.49
N ILE A 133 -29.15 -2.00 16.78
CA ILE A 133 -28.96 -3.37 17.25
C ILE A 133 -28.21 -3.23 18.58
N ALA A 134 -28.82 -3.66 19.69
CA ALA A 134 -28.28 -3.42 21.02
C ALA A 134 -26.88 -4.05 21.16
N SER A 135 -25.84 -3.23 21.39
CA SER A 135 -24.51 -3.69 21.76
C SER A 135 -24.62 -4.55 23.05
N PRO A 136 -24.07 -5.77 23.09
CA PRO A 136 -24.17 -6.60 24.28
C PRO A 136 -23.45 -5.94 25.47
N THR A 137 -24.20 -5.73 26.55
CA THR A 137 -23.79 -5.04 27.78
C THR A 137 -22.95 -5.92 28.73
N GLY A 138 -22.28 -6.95 28.20
CA GLY A 138 -21.44 -7.86 28.97
C GLY A 138 -20.02 -7.31 29.19
N ALA A 139 -19.39 -7.70 30.30
CA ALA A 139 -17.96 -7.44 30.49
C ALA A 139 -17.15 -8.07 29.34
N VAL A 140 -16.07 -7.38 28.92
CA VAL A 140 -15.13 -7.90 27.92
C VAL A 140 -14.43 -9.15 28.49
N LYS A 141 -14.48 -10.27 27.76
CA LYS A 141 -13.86 -11.53 28.16
C LYS A 141 -12.81 -11.94 27.13
N ARG A 142 -11.63 -12.33 27.60
CA ARG A 142 -10.52 -12.77 26.76
C ARG A 142 -10.23 -14.24 27.01
N SER A 143 -10.03 -14.99 25.93
CA SER A 143 -9.65 -16.40 25.97
C SER A 143 -8.72 -16.73 24.80
N VAL A 144 -8.09 -17.90 24.85
CA VAL A 144 -7.16 -18.35 23.82
C VAL A 144 -7.57 -19.74 23.37
N VAL A 145 -7.69 -19.93 22.06
CA VAL A 145 -7.74 -21.25 21.42
C VAL A 145 -6.30 -21.63 21.08
N THR A 146 -5.86 -22.77 21.61
CA THR A 146 -4.55 -23.34 21.29
C THR A 146 -4.78 -24.53 20.36
N LEU A 147 -4.03 -24.59 19.26
CA LEU A 147 -4.09 -25.71 18.32
C LEU A 147 -3.38 -26.93 18.93
N ASP A 148 -3.87 -28.13 18.61
CA ASP A 148 -3.28 -29.40 19.06
C ASP A 148 -1.83 -29.58 18.58
N ASP A 149 -1.08 -30.42 19.29
CA ASP A 149 0.32 -30.73 18.97
C ASP A 149 0.50 -31.16 17.51
N GLY A 150 1.38 -30.46 16.79
CA GLY A 150 1.69 -30.71 15.38
C GLY A 150 0.79 -29.99 14.38
N ASN A 151 -0.25 -29.27 14.83
CA ASN A 151 -1.03 -28.38 13.98
C ASN A 151 -0.51 -26.94 14.12
N GLN A 152 -0.42 -26.23 12.99
CA GLN A 152 -0.15 -24.79 12.95
C GLN A 152 -1.14 -24.11 12.01
N LEU A 153 -1.37 -22.82 12.20
CA LEU A 153 -2.18 -22.03 11.27
C LEU A 153 -1.44 -21.89 9.95
N ALA A 154 -2.14 -22.12 8.83
CA ALA A 154 -1.58 -21.86 7.52
C ALA A 154 -1.51 -20.34 7.29
N LEU A 155 -0.31 -19.80 7.14
CA LEU A 155 0.00 -18.37 6.96
C LEU A 155 0.80 -18.16 5.67
N ALA A 156 1.49 -17.03 5.52
CA ALA A 156 2.23 -16.70 4.30
C ALA A 156 3.31 -17.73 3.93
N ASP A 157 3.99 -18.28 4.94
CA ASP A 157 5.08 -19.27 4.85
C ASP A 157 4.63 -20.64 4.35
N THR A 158 3.35 -20.95 4.50
CA THR A 158 2.72 -22.24 4.20
C THR A 158 1.62 -22.13 3.14
N ALA A 159 1.32 -20.91 2.67
CA ALA A 159 0.34 -20.67 1.63
C ALA A 159 0.89 -21.08 0.25
N PRO A 160 0.07 -21.63 -0.66
CA PRO A 160 0.52 -22.14 -1.97
C PRO A 160 1.25 -21.11 -2.85
N VAL A 161 0.96 -19.82 -2.63
CA VAL A 161 1.53 -18.70 -3.40
C VAL A 161 2.61 -17.91 -2.64
N GLY A 162 3.01 -18.35 -1.45
CA GLY A 162 4.02 -17.67 -0.63
C GLY A 162 3.63 -16.27 -0.13
N VAL A 163 2.34 -15.91 -0.21
CA VAL A 163 1.80 -14.63 0.24
C VAL A 163 0.63 -14.90 1.20
N GLY A 164 0.66 -14.25 2.37
CA GLY A 164 -0.38 -14.41 3.39
C GLY A 164 -1.78 -14.15 2.84
N ARG A 165 -2.73 -15.01 3.23
CA ARG A 165 -4.18 -14.83 3.05
C ARG A 165 -4.86 -14.87 4.41
N ARG A 166 -6.13 -14.42 4.51
CA ARG A 166 -6.89 -14.58 5.75
C ARG A 166 -6.93 -16.06 6.13
N SER A 167 -6.54 -16.37 7.36
CA SER A 167 -6.42 -17.75 7.85
C SER A 167 -7.54 -18.14 8.81
N LEU A 168 -8.45 -17.22 9.12
CA LEU A 168 -9.62 -17.47 9.96
C LEU A 168 -10.82 -16.63 9.53
N ALA A 169 -12.00 -17.11 9.91
CA ALA A 169 -13.26 -16.37 9.82
C ALA A 169 -14.19 -16.77 10.99
N LEU A 170 -15.03 -15.83 11.43
CA LEU A 170 -16.11 -16.08 12.38
C LEU A 170 -17.45 -16.11 11.66
N SER A 171 -18.36 -16.97 12.11
CA SER A 171 -19.74 -16.93 11.64
C SER A 171 -20.40 -15.61 12.08
N PRO A 172 -21.38 -15.09 11.32
CA PRO A 172 -22.01 -13.81 11.65
C PRO A 172 -22.59 -13.73 13.07
N ASP A 173 -23.06 -14.85 13.60
CA ASP A 173 -23.61 -15.00 14.95
C ASP A 173 -22.57 -15.30 16.03
N GLY A 174 -21.28 -15.44 15.68
CA GLY A 174 -20.20 -15.72 16.62
C GLY A 174 -20.17 -17.14 17.18
N THR A 175 -21.01 -18.06 16.69
CA THR A 175 -21.11 -19.43 17.23
C THR A 175 -20.07 -20.40 16.65
N ASN A 176 -19.49 -20.07 15.50
CA ASN A 176 -18.52 -20.91 14.80
C ASN A 176 -17.27 -20.12 14.42
N LEU A 177 -16.12 -20.72 14.63
CA LEU A 177 -14.81 -20.26 14.17
C LEU A 177 -14.30 -21.27 13.14
N VAL A 178 -13.99 -20.81 11.93
CA VAL A 178 -13.24 -21.61 10.96
C VAL A 178 -11.84 -21.04 10.83
N TYR A 179 -10.84 -21.91 10.75
CA TYR A 179 -9.46 -21.52 10.51
C TYR A 179 -8.75 -22.55 9.64
N VAL A 180 -7.68 -22.11 8.99
CA VAL A 180 -6.88 -22.94 8.09
C VAL A 180 -5.72 -23.51 8.87
N VAL A 181 -5.60 -24.83 8.90
CA VAL A 181 -4.48 -25.55 9.50
C VAL A 181 -3.56 -26.03 8.40
N ASP A 182 -2.26 -25.77 8.53
CA ASP A 182 -1.23 -26.46 7.75
C ASP A 182 -0.81 -27.73 8.49
N ARG A 183 -0.82 -28.86 7.77
CA ARG A 183 -0.27 -30.13 8.25
C ARG A 183 0.69 -30.67 7.19
N ASN A 184 1.98 -30.52 7.45
CA ASN A 184 3.07 -30.99 6.58
C ASN A 184 2.97 -30.43 5.14
N GLY A 185 2.67 -29.14 4.99
CA GLY A 185 2.58 -28.46 3.69
C GLY A 185 1.26 -28.65 2.96
N THR A 186 0.25 -29.27 3.59
CA THR A 186 -1.12 -29.34 3.07
C THR A 186 -2.04 -28.56 4.00
N SER A 187 -2.64 -27.50 3.48
CA SER A 187 -3.64 -26.72 4.21
C SER A 187 -4.99 -27.41 4.24
N GLN A 188 -5.79 -27.21 5.30
CA GLN A 188 -7.15 -27.74 5.41
C GLN A 188 -7.98 -26.85 6.33
N LEU A 189 -9.31 -26.77 6.10
CA LEU A 189 -10.20 -26.05 6.99
C LEU A 189 -10.53 -26.87 8.24
N TYR A 190 -10.47 -26.21 9.39
CA TYR A 190 -10.91 -26.73 10.68
C TYR A 190 -12.05 -25.86 11.21
N LEU A 191 -13.14 -26.51 11.60
CA LEU A 191 -14.30 -25.87 12.20
C LEU A 191 -14.31 -26.14 13.69
N ARG A 192 -14.42 -25.07 14.49
CA ARG A 192 -14.61 -25.14 15.93
C ARG A 192 -15.88 -24.40 16.31
N ARG A 193 -16.81 -25.10 16.96
CA ARG A 193 -17.93 -24.45 17.61
C ARG A 193 -17.47 -23.74 18.88
N MET A 194 -17.99 -22.56 19.16
CA MET A 194 -17.56 -21.76 20.30
C MET A 194 -18.01 -22.31 21.65
N ASP A 195 -18.98 -23.23 21.66
CA ASP A 195 -19.42 -24.00 22.82
C ASP A 195 -18.70 -25.35 23.00
N GLU A 196 -17.72 -25.66 22.15
CA GLU A 196 -16.91 -26.89 22.19
C GLU A 196 -15.42 -26.55 22.38
N PHE A 197 -14.63 -27.47 22.93
CA PHE A 197 -13.19 -27.27 23.10
C PHE A 197 -12.42 -27.61 21.81
N GLU A 198 -12.77 -28.74 21.21
CA GLU A 198 -12.09 -29.35 20.07
C GLU A 198 -12.53 -28.71 18.75
N ALA A 199 -11.63 -28.72 17.77
CA ALA A 199 -11.94 -28.39 16.38
C ALA A 199 -11.95 -29.67 15.54
N SER A 200 -12.79 -29.73 14.51
CA SER A 200 -12.85 -30.85 13.58
C SER A 200 -12.41 -30.44 12.17
N PRO A 201 -11.60 -31.25 11.46
CA PRO A 201 -11.31 -31.00 10.06
C PRO A 201 -12.57 -31.10 9.21
N LEU A 202 -12.63 -30.32 8.14
CA LEU A 202 -13.65 -30.44 7.10
C LEU A 202 -13.06 -31.24 5.92
N ASP A 203 -13.55 -32.46 5.74
CA ASP A 203 -13.10 -33.36 4.69
C ASP A 203 -13.30 -32.76 3.28
N GLY A 204 -12.35 -32.98 2.38
CA GLY A 204 -12.40 -32.48 0.99
C GLY A 204 -11.95 -31.02 0.83
N THR A 205 -11.47 -30.39 1.91
CA THR A 205 -10.94 -29.02 1.91
C THR A 205 -9.41 -28.97 1.94
N GLU A 206 -8.74 -30.06 1.53
CA GLU A 206 -7.29 -30.08 1.38
C GLU A 206 -6.83 -29.06 0.32
N GLY A 207 -5.81 -28.27 0.62
CA GLY A 207 -5.36 -27.13 -0.19
C GLY A 207 -6.22 -25.87 -0.05
N ALA A 208 -7.21 -25.85 0.86
CA ALA A 208 -8.05 -24.68 1.07
C ALA A 208 -7.31 -23.53 1.78
N PHE A 209 -7.65 -22.30 1.44
CA PHE A 209 -7.24 -21.09 2.15
C PHE A 209 -8.32 -19.99 2.05
N GLY A 210 -8.15 -18.89 2.78
CA GLY A 210 -9.03 -17.73 2.69
C GLY A 210 -10.51 -18.03 2.98
N PRO A 211 -10.86 -18.64 4.13
CA PRO A 211 -12.24 -19.00 4.42
C PRO A 211 -13.10 -17.75 4.68
N PHE A 212 -14.39 -17.84 4.35
CA PHE A 212 -15.40 -16.81 4.63
C PHE A 212 -16.77 -17.46 4.80
N PHE A 213 -17.63 -16.88 5.64
CA PHE A 213 -18.97 -17.43 5.90
C PHE A 213 -20.03 -16.86 4.97
N SER A 214 -21.06 -17.66 4.69
CA SER A 214 -22.33 -17.15 4.20
C SER A 214 -23.02 -16.27 5.25
N PRO A 215 -23.88 -15.32 4.85
CA PRO A 215 -24.60 -14.44 5.78
C PRO A 215 -25.48 -15.16 6.80
N ASP A 216 -25.96 -16.37 6.48
CA ASP A 216 -26.75 -17.22 7.38
C ASP A 216 -25.90 -18.15 8.27
N GLY A 217 -24.57 -18.11 8.10
CA GLY A 217 -23.62 -18.94 8.84
C GLY A 217 -23.69 -20.44 8.55
N GLN A 218 -24.48 -20.90 7.55
CA GLN A 218 -24.65 -22.34 7.26
C GLN A 218 -23.64 -22.90 6.24
N TRP A 219 -22.93 -22.03 5.54
CA TRP A 219 -21.93 -22.38 4.54
C TRP A 219 -20.61 -21.64 4.76
N ILE A 220 -19.53 -22.31 4.39
CA ILE A 220 -18.19 -21.75 4.37
C ILE A 220 -17.74 -21.73 2.91
N GLY A 221 -17.51 -20.53 2.39
CA GLY A 221 -16.77 -20.34 1.16
C GLY A 221 -15.27 -20.40 1.43
N PHE A 222 -14.50 -20.90 0.47
CA PHE A 222 -13.04 -20.95 0.56
C PHE A 222 -12.40 -20.92 -0.82
N LEU A 223 -11.11 -20.64 -0.82
CA LEU A 223 -10.28 -20.53 -2.01
C LEU A 223 -9.40 -21.76 -2.15
N THR A 224 -9.11 -22.12 -3.39
CA THR A 224 -8.04 -23.04 -3.79
C THR A 224 -7.15 -22.31 -4.79
N GLU A 225 -6.07 -22.92 -5.27
CA GLU A 225 -5.19 -22.29 -6.27
C GLU A 225 -5.93 -21.84 -7.53
N THR A 226 -6.97 -22.56 -7.92
CA THR A 226 -7.65 -22.39 -9.23
C THR A 226 -9.15 -22.16 -9.15
N ARG A 227 -9.77 -22.27 -7.96
CA ARG A 227 -11.23 -22.23 -7.80
C ARG A 227 -11.69 -21.58 -6.51
N ILE A 228 -12.89 -21.03 -6.57
CA ILE A 228 -13.70 -20.70 -5.40
C ILE A 228 -14.68 -21.85 -5.15
N MET A 229 -14.71 -22.31 -3.90
CA MET A 229 -15.48 -23.47 -3.46
C MET A 229 -16.38 -23.08 -2.28
N LYS A 230 -17.38 -23.91 -1.98
CA LYS A 230 -18.12 -23.85 -0.72
C LYS A 230 -18.34 -25.23 -0.11
N VAL A 231 -18.51 -25.30 1.21
CA VAL A 231 -18.88 -26.49 1.96
C VAL A 231 -19.87 -26.14 3.07
N SER A 232 -20.75 -27.06 3.45
CA SER A 232 -21.65 -26.82 4.58
C SER A 232 -20.88 -26.88 5.90
N ILE A 233 -21.29 -26.11 6.90
CA ILE A 233 -20.75 -26.24 8.27
C ILE A 233 -20.97 -27.64 8.87
N ARG A 234 -21.91 -28.42 8.32
CA ARG A 234 -22.17 -29.81 8.73
C ARG A 234 -21.23 -30.82 8.05
N GLY A 235 -20.30 -30.34 7.22
CA GLY A 235 -19.47 -31.18 6.35
C GLY A 235 -20.19 -31.63 5.08
N GLY A 236 -19.63 -32.64 4.42
CA GLY A 236 -20.09 -33.15 3.13
C GLY A 236 -19.17 -32.74 1.99
N THR A 237 -19.53 -33.09 0.75
CA THR A 237 -18.70 -32.83 -0.43
C THR A 237 -18.69 -31.33 -0.77
N PRO A 238 -17.50 -30.68 -0.86
CA PRO A 238 -17.41 -29.31 -1.31
C PRO A 238 -17.91 -29.11 -2.75
N GLN A 239 -18.56 -27.98 -3.00
CA GLN A 239 -19.09 -27.58 -4.30
C GLN A 239 -18.20 -26.51 -4.93
N ALA A 240 -17.82 -26.72 -6.19
CA ALA A 240 -17.15 -25.70 -7.00
C ALA A 240 -18.15 -24.64 -7.47
N LEU A 241 -17.77 -23.37 -7.35
CA LEU A 241 -18.60 -22.23 -7.75
C LEU A 241 -18.13 -21.64 -9.09
N THR A 242 -16.83 -21.39 -9.21
CA THR A 242 -16.21 -20.84 -10.42
C THR A 242 -14.70 -21.05 -10.41
N GLU A 243 -14.07 -20.90 -11.57
CA GLU A 243 -12.62 -20.87 -11.73
C GLU A 243 -12.09 -19.45 -11.48
N ALA A 244 -11.08 -19.35 -10.61
CA ALA A 244 -10.43 -18.10 -10.25
C ALA A 244 -9.01 -18.39 -9.77
N GLY A 245 -8.02 -17.74 -10.38
CA GLY A 245 -6.61 -17.87 -10.01
C GLY A 245 -6.14 -16.71 -9.13
N ASN A 246 -5.25 -17.01 -8.19
CA ASN A 246 -4.56 -16.05 -7.32
C ASN A 246 -5.49 -14.97 -6.70
N VAL A 247 -6.52 -15.43 -5.99
CA VAL A 247 -7.57 -14.57 -5.41
C VAL A 247 -7.08 -13.85 -4.14
N TYR A 248 -7.30 -12.53 -4.09
CA TYR A 248 -6.92 -11.61 -3.01
C TYR A 248 -8.13 -11.32 -2.10
N GLY A 249 -8.72 -12.39 -1.57
CA GLY A 249 -9.88 -12.34 -0.69
C GLY A 249 -11.23 -12.39 -1.42
N ALA A 250 -12.24 -12.85 -0.69
CA ALA A 250 -13.61 -12.99 -1.15
C ALA A 250 -14.58 -12.71 0.01
N ALA A 251 -15.80 -12.27 -0.33
CA ALA A 251 -16.87 -12.02 0.62
C ALA A 251 -18.22 -12.46 0.04
N TRP A 252 -19.09 -12.94 0.94
CA TRP A 252 -20.42 -13.42 0.60
C TRP A 252 -21.47 -12.38 1.00
N GLY A 253 -22.20 -11.87 0.02
CA GLY A 253 -23.23 -10.86 0.17
C GLY A 253 -24.57 -11.41 0.64
N PRO A 254 -25.44 -10.57 1.24
CA PRO A 254 -26.76 -10.96 1.74
C PRO A 254 -27.73 -11.40 0.64
N ASP A 255 -27.44 -11.08 -0.61
CA ASP A 255 -28.20 -11.45 -1.82
C ASP A 255 -27.74 -12.77 -2.44
N GLY A 256 -26.83 -13.50 -1.81
CA GLY A 256 -26.29 -14.76 -2.32
C GLY A 256 -25.21 -14.57 -3.41
N VAL A 257 -24.70 -13.35 -3.59
CA VAL A 257 -23.58 -13.08 -4.50
C VAL A 257 -22.26 -13.14 -3.74
N ILE A 258 -21.24 -13.78 -4.31
CA ILE A 258 -19.88 -13.78 -3.80
C ILE A 258 -19.04 -12.84 -4.67
N VAL A 259 -18.38 -11.87 -4.03
CA VAL A 259 -17.46 -10.93 -4.68
C VAL A 259 -16.04 -11.24 -4.26
N PHE A 260 -15.12 -11.22 -5.22
CA PHE A 260 -13.73 -11.61 -5.03
C PHE A 260 -12.82 -10.82 -5.96
N ALA A 261 -11.59 -10.58 -5.51
CA ALA A 261 -10.56 -9.93 -6.31
C ALA A 261 -9.62 -11.01 -6.87
N GLU A 262 -9.60 -11.22 -8.18
CA GLU A 262 -8.79 -12.25 -8.84
C GLU A 262 -7.69 -11.65 -9.72
N ARG A 263 -6.85 -12.51 -10.31
CA ARG A 263 -5.70 -12.07 -11.13
C ARG A 263 -4.81 -11.10 -10.35
N GLU A 264 -4.37 -11.51 -9.15
CA GLU A 264 -3.55 -10.68 -8.24
C GLU A 264 -4.24 -9.39 -7.78
N GLY A 265 -5.56 -9.41 -7.80
CA GLY A 265 -6.38 -8.28 -7.43
C GLY A 265 -6.61 -7.29 -8.58
N LEU A 266 -6.07 -7.51 -9.78
CA LEU A 266 -6.26 -6.62 -10.94
C LEU A 266 -7.71 -6.54 -11.43
N GLN A 267 -8.54 -7.49 -11.01
CA GLN A 267 -9.93 -7.59 -11.42
C GLN A 267 -10.83 -7.96 -10.24
N LEU A 268 -11.87 -7.14 -10.01
CA LEU A 268 -12.97 -7.46 -9.11
C LEU A 268 -14.08 -8.17 -9.90
N SER A 269 -14.45 -9.36 -9.43
CA SER A 269 -15.44 -10.20 -10.08
C SER A 269 -16.50 -10.68 -9.08
N ALA A 270 -17.65 -11.11 -9.60
CA ALA A 270 -18.76 -11.65 -8.82
C ALA A 270 -19.26 -12.97 -9.39
N VAL A 271 -19.77 -13.86 -8.53
CA VAL A 271 -20.46 -15.09 -8.94
C VAL A 271 -21.63 -15.38 -8.01
N SER A 272 -22.67 -16.07 -8.52
CA SER A 272 -23.72 -16.62 -7.67
C SER A 272 -23.15 -17.65 -6.69
N ALA A 273 -23.69 -17.70 -5.48
CA ALA A 273 -23.41 -18.74 -4.50
C ALA A 273 -23.78 -20.15 -4.98
N ASP A 274 -24.62 -20.29 -6.02
CA ASP A 274 -24.95 -21.57 -6.64
C ASP A 274 -23.95 -21.97 -7.74
N GLY A 275 -22.96 -21.11 -8.01
CA GLY A 275 -21.96 -21.24 -9.06
C GLY A 275 -22.44 -20.67 -10.39
N GLY A 276 -21.57 -20.77 -11.40
CA GLY A 276 -21.86 -20.36 -12.77
C GLY A 276 -20.80 -19.42 -13.34
N GLU A 277 -21.20 -18.70 -14.39
CA GLU A 277 -20.36 -17.72 -15.04
C GLU A 277 -20.15 -16.52 -14.11
N LYS A 278 -18.89 -16.10 -13.97
CA LYS A 278 -18.53 -14.94 -13.17
C LYS A 278 -18.70 -13.65 -13.98
N GLN A 279 -19.11 -12.59 -13.30
CA GLN A 279 -19.31 -11.26 -13.86
C GLN A 279 -18.16 -10.33 -13.47
N PHE A 280 -17.64 -9.57 -14.43
CA PHE A 280 -16.72 -8.46 -14.16
C PHE A 280 -17.45 -7.30 -13.48
N LEU A 281 -16.88 -6.78 -12.38
CA LEU A 281 -17.40 -5.60 -11.67
C LEU A 281 -16.53 -4.37 -11.91
N ALA A 282 -15.22 -4.46 -11.67
CA ALA A 282 -14.30 -3.35 -11.77
C ALA A 282 -12.86 -3.81 -12.03
N GLY A 283 -12.05 -2.94 -12.63
CA GLY A 283 -10.61 -3.12 -12.77
C GLY A 283 -9.83 -2.24 -11.81
N GLY A 284 -8.57 -2.58 -11.54
CA GLY A 284 -7.69 -1.88 -10.61
C GLY A 284 -7.04 -2.86 -9.64
N ARG A 285 -6.07 -2.45 -8.84
CA ARG A 285 -5.41 -3.33 -7.87
C ARG A 285 -6.18 -3.35 -6.56
N LEU A 286 -7.03 -4.35 -6.39
CA LEU A 286 -8.05 -4.47 -5.34
C LEU A 286 -7.86 -5.74 -4.50
N ALA A 287 -8.24 -5.71 -3.22
CA ALA A 287 -8.23 -6.89 -2.37
C ALA A 287 -9.24 -6.79 -1.22
N ASN A 288 -9.44 -7.91 -0.52
CA ASN A 288 -10.17 -8.02 0.74
C ASN A 288 -11.57 -7.39 0.69
N PRO A 289 -12.45 -7.80 -0.25
CA PRO A 289 -13.81 -7.31 -0.29
C PRO A 289 -14.53 -7.60 1.03
N ALA A 290 -15.37 -6.66 1.47
CA ALA A 290 -16.26 -6.81 2.61
C ALA A 290 -17.56 -6.02 2.37
N PHE A 291 -18.71 -6.67 2.51
CA PHE A 291 -19.99 -6.00 2.29
C PHE A 291 -20.34 -5.03 3.42
N LEU A 292 -20.87 -3.86 3.05
CA LEU A 292 -21.63 -3.03 3.97
C LEU A 292 -23.02 -3.66 4.24
N PRO A 293 -23.66 -3.34 5.39
CA PRO A 293 -25.05 -3.73 5.65
C PRO A 293 -25.98 -3.37 4.48
N GLY A 294 -26.87 -4.29 4.12
CA GLY A 294 -27.78 -4.13 2.97
C GLY A 294 -27.15 -4.48 1.61
N GLY A 295 -25.84 -4.69 1.54
CA GLY A 295 -25.17 -5.30 0.38
C GLY A 295 -24.93 -4.40 -0.82
N LYS A 296 -25.28 -3.11 -0.75
CA LYS A 296 -25.10 -2.14 -1.87
C LYS A 296 -23.67 -1.67 -2.04
N GLY A 297 -22.98 -1.39 -0.93
CA GLY A 297 -21.58 -0.98 -0.93
C GLY A 297 -20.65 -2.13 -0.57
N ILE A 298 -19.50 -2.20 -1.22
CA ILE A 298 -18.44 -3.17 -0.92
C ILE A 298 -17.17 -2.40 -0.55
N LEU A 299 -16.68 -2.59 0.66
CA LEU A 299 -15.39 -2.09 1.10
C LEU A 299 -14.28 -2.93 0.49
N LEU A 300 -13.19 -2.28 0.07
CA LEU A 300 -12.05 -2.90 -0.58
C LEU A 300 -10.76 -2.30 -0.03
N SER A 301 -9.68 -3.08 -0.07
CA SER A 301 -8.32 -2.52 -0.07
C SER A 301 -7.99 -2.15 -1.51
N GLY A 302 -7.65 -0.89 -1.77
CA GLY A 302 -7.00 -0.46 -3.00
C GLY A 302 -5.50 -0.34 -2.80
N PHE A 303 -4.71 -0.43 -3.88
CA PHE A 303 -3.26 -0.30 -3.82
C PHE A 303 -2.73 0.66 -4.87
N ASP A 304 -1.95 1.64 -4.42
CA ASP A 304 -1.12 2.50 -5.26
C ASP A 304 0.33 2.07 -5.03
N GLY A 305 0.92 1.33 -5.98
CA GLY A 305 2.16 0.60 -5.69
C GLY A 305 1.94 -0.37 -4.50
N PHE A 306 2.63 -0.14 -3.38
CA PHE A 306 2.44 -0.91 -2.12
C PHE A 306 1.67 -0.15 -1.03
N SER A 307 1.29 1.09 -1.30
CA SER A 307 0.50 1.89 -0.38
C SER A 307 -0.95 1.44 -0.46
N ALA A 308 -1.40 0.76 0.59
CA ALA A 308 -2.78 0.32 0.69
C ALA A 308 -3.67 1.45 1.22
N HIS A 309 -4.86 1.58 0.64
CA HIS A 309 -5.90 2.52 1.03
C HIS A 309 -7.25 1.81 1.10
N VAL A 310 -8.22 2.39 1.82
CA VAL A 310 -9.58 1.85 1.92
C VAL A 310 -10.44 2.49 0.86
N MET A 311 -11.15 1.66 0.10
CA MET A 311 -12.10 2.09 -0.93
C MET A 311 -13.50 1.54 -0.68
N LEU A 312 -14.48 2.19 -1.30
CA LEU A 312 -15.85 1.77 -1.42
C LEU A 312 -16.18 1.59 -2.90
N PHE A 313 -16.68 0.41 -3.24
CA PHE A 313 -17.31 0.13 -4.52
C PHE A 313 -18.84 0.22 -4.38
N ASP A 314 -19.46 1.11 -5.13
CA ASP A 314 -20.92 1.20 -5.25
C ASP A 314 -21.40 0.24 -6.34
N ARG A 315 -22.22 -0.74 -5.98
CA ARG A 315 -22.70 -1.75 -6.94
C ARG A 315 -23.79 -1.24 -7.88
N GLU A 316 -24.47 -0.15 -7.56
CA GLU A 316 -25.53 0.43 -8.39
C GLU A 316 -24.94 1.31 -9.49
N THR A 317 -23.93 2.11 -9.17
CA THR A 317 -23.27 3.00 -10.14
C THR A 317 -22.04 2.38 -10.79
N GLY A 318 -21.37 1.46 -10.11
CA GLY A 318 -20.07 0.91 -10.51
C GLY A 318 -18.87 1.77 -10.12
N ASP A 319 -19.08 2.81 -9.31
CA ASP A 319 -18.04 3.76 -8.93
C ASP A 319 -17.14 3.22 -7.81
N LEU A 320 -15.87 3.63 -7.84
CA LEU A 320 -14.89 3.41 -6.78
C LEU A 320 -14.56 4.74 -6.11
N GLU A 321 -14.78 4.82 -4.80
CA GLU A 321 -14.46 5.98 -3.98
C GLU A 321 -13.42 5.63 -2.92
N ARG A 322 -12.43 6.50 -2.72
CA ARG A 322 -11.44 6.35 -1.65
C ARG A 322 -11.99 6.94 -0.34
N LEU A 323 -12.02 6.12 0.70
CA LEU A 323 -12.51 6.51 2.03
C LEU A 323 -11.39 6.82 3.03
N VAL A 324 -10.29 6.06 2.99
CA VAL A 324 -9.14 6.25 3.89
C VAL A 324 -7.85 6.15 3.09
N GLU A 325 -7.00 7.18 3.18
CA GLU A 325 -5.75 7.27 2.42
C GLU A 325 -4.73 6.17 2.73
N ARG A 326 -4.75 5.64 3.97
CA ARG A 326 -3.79 4.64 4.44
C ARG A 326 -4.48 3.58 5.27
N GLY A 327 -4.63 2.40 4.71
CA GLY A 327 -5.26 1.28 5.41
C GLY A 327 -5.58 0.12 4.48
N SER A 328 -5.71 -1.08 5.04
CA SER A 328 -6.12 -2.26 4.27
C SER A 328 -7.00 -3.21 5.09
N GLY A 329 -7.62 -4.17 4.41
CA GLY A 329 -8.52 -5.15 5.00
C GLY A 329 -9.71 -4.52 5.75
N PRO A 330 -10.40 -3.52 5.18
CA PRO A 330 -11.50 -2.85 5.88
C PRO A 330 -12.67 -3.79 6.15
N GLN A 331 -13.31 -3.62 7.31
CA GLN A 331 -14.57 -4.27 7.66
C GLN A 331 -15.46 -3.26 8.40
N TYR A 332 -16.76 -3.24 8.09
CA TYR A 332 -17.73 -2.49 8.88
C TYR A 332 -18.17 -3.32 10.10
N VAL A 333 -18.25 -2.69 11.26
CA VAL A 333 -18.78 -3.30 12.49
C VAL A 333 -20.05 -2.57 12.97
N PRO A 334 -21.03 -3.30 13.57
CA PRO A 334 -22.32 -2.73 14.00
C PRO A 334 -22.27 -1.52 14.95
N THR A 335 -21.12 -1.22 15.57
CA THR A 335 -20.92 -0.01 16.37
C THR A 335 -20.86 1.28 15.54
N GLY A 336 -20.92 1.19 14.20
CA GLY A 336 -20.85 2.36 13.31
C GLY A 336 -19.43 2.76 12.92
N HIS A 337 -18.52 1.79 12.85
CA HIS A 337 -17.11 2.03 12.53
C HIS A 337 -16.65 1.17 11.36
N LEU A 338 -15.72 1.71 10.56
CA LEU A 338 -14.82 0.89 9.76
C LEU A 338 -13.61 0.52 10.61
N VAL A 339 -13.31 -0.77 10.69
CA VAL A 339 -12.09 -1.29 11.31
C VAL A 339 -11.16 -1.79 10.20
N TYR A 340 -9.89 -1.40 10.26
CA TYR A 340 -8.92 -1.69 9.20
C TYR A 340 -7.50 -1.76 9.75
N SER A 341 -6.58 -2.27 8.94
CA SER A 341 -5.15 -2.40 9.27
C SER A 341 -4.41 -1.13 8.85
N GLY A 342 -3.94 -0.33 9.80
CA GLY A 342 -3.20 0.91 9.56
C GLY A 342 -1.70 0.78 9.84
N ASP A 343 -1.00 1.91 9.87
CA ASP A 343 0.46 1.95 10.11
C ASP A 343 0.84 1.60 11.55
N SER A 344 -0.03 1.90 12.52
CA SER A 344 0.21 1.71 13.96
C SER A 344 -0.57 0.53 14.56
N GLY A 345 -0.97 -0.44 13.74
CA GLY A 345 -1.79 -1.58 14.16
C GLY A 345 -3.21 -1.53 13.60
N VAL A 346 -4.19 -2.04 14.34
CA VAL A 346 -5.60 -2.02 13.93
C VAL A 346 -6.21 -0.68 14.31
N MET A 347 -6.84 -0.03 13.34
CA MET A 347 -7.44 1.29 13.44
C MET A 347 -8.95 1.18 13.31
N ALA A 348 -9.68 2.12 13.91
CA ALA A 348 -11.10 2.33 13.68
C ALA A 348 -11.39 3.78 13.29
N VAL A 349 -12.33 3.97 12.37
CA VAL A 349 -12.84 5.30 11.99
C VAL A 349 -14.39 5.27 12.01
N PRO A 350 -15.05 6.27 12.60
CA PRO A 350 -16.51 6.37 12.55
C PRO A 350 -17.04 6.49 11.11
N PHE A 351 -18.14 5.83 10.81
CA PHE A 351 -18.69 5.71 9.45
C PHE A 351 -20.22 5.81 9.44
N ASP A 352 -20.74 6.71 8.61
CA ASP A 352 -22.17 6.88 8.40
C ASP A 352 -22.62 6.07 7.18
N LEU A 353 -23.46 5.05 7.43
CA LEU A 353 -24.05 4.20 6.40
C LEU A 353 -25.04 4.93 5.50
N ALA A 354 -25.62 6.04 5.94
CA ALA A 354 -26.60 6.78 5.15
C ALA A 354 -25.92 7.61 4.05
N THR A 355 -24.74 8.13 4.34
CA THR A 355 -23.94 8.94 3.40
C THR A 355 -22.77 8.19 2.80
N ASN A 356 -22.45 6.99 3.30
CA ASN A 356 -21.27 6.21 2.93
C ASN A 356 -19.93 6.93 3.16
N THR A 357 -19.85 7.77 4.20
CA THR A 357 -18.65 8.59 4.47
C THR A 357 -18.10 8.36 5.87
N THR A 358 -16.79 8.59 6.02
CA THR A 358 -16.14 8.68 7.34
C THR A 358 -16.49 10.00 8.01
N THR A 359 -16.81 9.98 9.30
CA THR A 359 -17.34 11.14 10.04
C THR A 359 -16.39 11.69 11.11
N GLY A 360 -15.19 11.14 11.23
CA GLY A 360 -14.22 11.57 12.24
C GLY A 360 -12.80 11.06 11.97
N PRO A 361 -11.83 11.36 12.86
CA PRO A 361 -10.47 10.85 12.74
C PRO A 361 -10.41 9.35 13.05
N ALA A 362 -9.42 8.68 12.47
CA ALA A 362 -9.12 7.30 12.82
C ALA A 362 -8.31 7.22 14.12
N VAL A 363 -8.57 6.21 14.94
CA VAL A 363 -7.87 5.96 16.20
C VAL A 363 -7.39 4.51 16.28
N PRO A 364 -6.22 4.24 16.91
CA PRO A 364 -5.77 2.88 17.15
C PRO A 364 -6.66 2.20 18.20
N VAL A 365 -7.09 0.97 17.91
CA VAL A 365 -8.04 0.24 18.76
C VAL A 365 -7.55 -1.14 19.20
N LEU A 366 -6.54 -1.68 18.54
CA LEU A 366 -5.96 -2.96 18.91
C LEU A 366 -4.51 -3.10 18.40
N ASP A 367 -3.65 -3.62 19.25
CA ASP A 367 -2.25 -3.93 18.98
C ASP A 367 -1.98 -5.45 19.04
N GLY A 368 -0.75 -5.86 18.70
CA GLY A 368 -0.32 -7.25 18.80
C GLY A 368 -1.05 -8.24 17.88
N VAL A 369 -1.74 -7.76 16.85
CA VAL A 369 -2.33 -8.60 15.80
C VAL A 369 -1.30 -8.81 14.70
N ARG A 370 -1.13 -10.06 14.26
CA ARG A 370 -0.28 -10.39 13.12
C ARG A 370 -0.79 -9.64 11.88
N ARG A 371 0.09 -8.86 11.26
CA ARG A 371 -0.15 -8.18 9.99
C ARG A 371 0.70 -8.83 8.91
N GLU A 372 0.07 -9.29 7.84
CA GLU A 372 0.78 -9.89 6.71
C GLU A 372 1.53 -8.83 5.90
N ALA A 373 2.55 -9.24 5.14
CA ALA A 373 3.42 -8.34 4.39
C ALA A 373 2.67 -7.38 3.46
N ILE A 374 1.61 -7.88 2.80
CA ILE A 374 0.73 -7.11 1.90
C ILE A 374 -0.30 -6.23 2.63
N GLY A 375 -0.19 -6.10 3.96
CA GLY A 375 -0.71 -4.96 4.71
C GLY A 375 -1.95 -5.22 5.56
N PHE A 376 -2.61 -6.38 5.47
CA PHE A 376 -3.83 -6.69 6.24
C PHE A 376 -3.53 -7.49 7.52
N SER A 377 -4.39 -7.35 8.52
CA SER A 377 -4.31 -8.05 9.80
C SER A 377 -5.14 -9.34 9.83
N GLN A 378 -4.62 -10.36 10.52
CA GLN A 378 -5.28 -11.65 10.72
C GLN A 378 -6.36 -11.56 11.82
N LEU A 379 -7.53 -11.04 11.46
CA LEU A 379 -8.66 -10.87 12.38
C LEU A 379 -10.03 -11.06 11.70
N ALA A 380 -11.03 -11.38 12.50
CA ALA A 380 -12.44 -11.44 12.10
C ALA A 380 -13.35 -10.99 13.25
N PHE A 381 -14.53 -10.51 12.89
CA PHE A 381 -15.58 -10.08 13.81
C PHE A 381 -16.87 -10.84 13.55
N SER A 382 -17.67 -11.02 14.60
CA SER A 382 -19.08 -11.37 14.52
C SER A 382 -19.96 -10.17 14.86
N ALA A 383 -21.26 -10.25 14.51
CA ALA A 383 -22.22 -9.18 14.76
C ALA A 383 -22.50 -8.97 16.26
N ASP A 384 -22.27 -9.98 17.11
CA ASP A 384 -22.40 -9.90 18.56
C ASP A 384 -21.18 -9.26 19.25
N GLY A 385 -20.18 -8.81 18.49
CA GLY A 385 -18.98 -8.16 19.04
C GLY A 385 -17.92 -9.13 19.55
N THR A 386 -17.96 -10.40 19.14
CA THR A 386 -16.81 -11.29 19.30
C THR A 386 -15.75 -10.97 18.25
N LEU A 387 -14.51 -10.82 18.71
CA LEU A 387 -13.31 -10.66 17.90
C LEU A 387 -12.46 -11.93 18.00
N ALA A 388 -12.02 -12.45 16.87
CA ALA A 388 -11.00 -13.50 16.79
C ALA A 388 -9.79 -12.97 16.01
N TYR A 389 -8.57 -13.17 16.54
CA TYR A 389 -7.37 -12.73 15.84
C TYR A 389 -6.16 -13.63 16.12
N ILE A 390 -5.20 -13.61 15.19
CA ILE A 390 -3.91 -14.30 15.35
C ILE A 390 -2.92 -13.29 15.93
N PRO A 391 -2.36 -13.54 17.12
CA PRO A 391 -1.38 -12.64 17.71
C PRO A 391 -0.07 -12.68 16.92
N GLY A 392 0.61 -11.54 16.83
CA GLY A 392 1.90 -11.46 16.15
C GLY A 392 2.37 -10.03 15.91
N VAL A 393 3.34 -9.92 15.01
CA VAL A 393 3.97 -8.66 14.60
C VAL A 393 3.62 -8.30 13.16
N ASP A 394 4.14 -7.18 12.70
CA ASP A 394 4.10 -6.79 11.29
C ASP A 394 5.13 -7.58 10.47
N MET A 395 4.66 -8.54 9.69
CA MET A 395 5.49 -9.40 8.83
C MET A 395 6.02 -8.68 7.58
N GLY A 396 5.61 -7.43 7.34
CA GLY A 396 6.24 -6.58 6.34
C GLY A 396 7.58 -5.99 6.81
N ILE A 397 7.88 -6.07 8.11
CA ILE A 397 9.18 -5.63 8.66
C ILE A 397 10.22 -6.71 8.33
N SER A 398 11.31 -6.30 7.69
CA SER A 398 12.44 -7.16 7.34
C SER A 398 13.78 -6.56 7.72
N THR A 399 14.79 -7.43 7.71
CA THR A 399 16.20 -7.07 7.71
C THR A 399 16.89 -7.57 6.43
N PRO A 400 17.72 -6.75 5.79
CA PRO A 400 18.56 -7.19 4.68
C PRO A 400 19.62 -8.21 5.11
N VAL A 401 19.87 -9.20 4.25
CA VAL A 401 20.82 -10.28 4.49
C VAL A 401 21.51 -10.69 3.20
N TRP A 402 22.80 -11.02 3.29
CA TRP A 402 23.50 -11.77 2.25
C TRP A 402 23.32 -13.26 2.47
N VAL A 403 23.09 -14.02 1.41
CA VAL A 403 23.01 -15.48 1.46
C VAL A 403 23.96 -16.05 0.41
N ASP A 404 24.77 -17.04 0.77
CA ASP A 404 25.65 -17.71 -0.19
C ASP A 404 24.95 -18.89 -0.90
N ARG A 405 25.62 -19.50 -1.89
CA ARG A 405 25.13 -20.68 -2.60
C ARG A 405 24.91 -21.93 -1.72
N ASN A 406 25.29 -21.92 -0.45
CA ASN A 406 25.06 -23.00 0.51
C ASN A 406 23.98 -22.64 1.54
N GLY A 407 23.32 -21.48 1.41
CA GLY A 407 22.33 -20.98 2.37
C GLY A 407 22.93 -20.36 3.63
N VAL A 408 24.23 -20.06 3.66
CA VAL A 408 24.86 -19.39 4.80
C VAL A 408 24.51 -17.90 4.75
N GLU A 409 23.89 -17.42 5.83
CA GLU A 409 23.45 -16.04 5.98
C GLU A 409 24.52 -15.15 6.62
N ASP A 410 24.74 -13.97 6.06
CA ASP A 410 25.56 -12.89 6.62
C ASP A 410 24.71 -11.59 6.76
N PRO A 411 24.35 -11.19 8.00
CA PRO A 411 23.49 -10.03 8.24
C PRO A 411 24.11 -8.71 7.78
N ILE A 412 23.29 -7.85 7.18
CA ILE A 412 23.70 -6.49 6.81
C ILE A 412 23.26 -5.54 7.95
N PRO A 413 24.13 -4.62 8.42
CA PRO A 413 23.86 -3.78 9.59
C PRO A 413 22.88 -2.63 9.29
N LEU A 414 21.71 -2.97 8.77
CA LEU A 414 20.60 -2.08 8.49
C LEU A 414 19.45 -2.36 9.47
N PRO A 415 18.70 -1.33 9.90
CA PRO A 415 17.63 -1.50 10.88
C PRO A 415 16.48 -2.33 10.30
N ALA A 416 15.76 -3.02 11.17
CA ALA A 416 14.51 -3.70 10.79
C ALA A 416 13.43 -2.65 10.45
N GLN A 417 12.89 -2.70 9.23
CA GLN A 417 11.82 -1.81 8.78
C GLN A 417 11.13 -2.38 7.52
N ARG A 418 10.13 -1.67 6.99
CA ARG A 418 9.44 -2.05 5.75
C ARG A 418 10.27 -1.68 4.52
N TYR A 419 11.17 -2.57 4.12
CA TYR A 419 11.84 -2.50 2.82
C TYR A 419 10.88 -2.95 1.70
N GLY A 420 10.96 -2.27 0.55
CA GLY A 420 10.28 -2.62 -0.69
C GLY A 420 11.26 -3.22 -1.70
N THR A 421 11.06 -2.90 -2.98
CA THR A 421 11.97 -3.33 -4.07
C THR A 421 13.37 -2.78 -3.91
N PHE A 422 14.34 -3.51 -4.44
CA PHE A 422 15.75 -3.15 -4.37
C PHE A 422 16.55 -3.70 -5.56
N ARG A 423 17.66 -3.05 -5.89
CA ARG A 423 18.64 -3.56 -6.87
C ARG A 423 20.05 -3.16 -6.51
N LEU A 424 20.99 -4.10 -6.66
CA LEU A 424 22.41 -3.89 -6.55
C LEU A 424 22.91 -3.07 -7.74
N SER A 425 23.90 -2.21 -7.50
CA SER A 425 24.62 -1.58 -8.60
C SER A 425 25.41 -2.66 -9.37
N PRO A 426 25.58 -2.52 -10.70
CA PRO A 426 26.37 -3.46 -11.50
C PRO A 426 27.80 -3.69 -10.98
N ASP A 427 28.40 -2.70 -10.32
CA ASP A 427 29.71 -2.82 -9.68
C ASP A 427 29.69 -3.50 -8.29
N GLY A 428 28.51 -3.79 -7.75
CA GLY A 428 28.30 -4.42 -6.44
C GLY A 428 28.61 -3.54 -5.24
N SER A 429 28.97 -2.26 -5.43
CA SER A 429 29.40 -1.37 -4.36
C SER A 429 28.25 -0.72 -3.59
N LYS A 430 27.05 -0.65 -4.19
CA LYS A 430 25.86 0.00 -3.63
C LYS A 430 24.61 -0.82 -3.85
N ILE A 431 23.56 -0.47 -3.11
CA ILE A 431 22.21 -0.96 -3.33
C ILE A 431 21.21 0.19 -3.27
N ALA A 432 20.33 0.22 -4.27
CA ALA A 432 19.15 1.06 -4.30
C ALA A 432 18.02 0.33 -3.57
N LEU A 433 17.38 0.98 -2.62
CA LEU A 433 16.33 0.42 -1.75
C LEU A 433 15.09 1.32 -1.83
N ILE A 434 13.92 0.73 -1.99
CA ILE A 434 12.67 1.39 -1.62
C ILE A 434 12.45 1.17 -0.13
N ILE A 435 12.25 2.24 0.64
CA ILE A 435 11.89 2.15 2.06
C ILE A 435 10.52 2.79 2.24
N ASN A 436 9.59 2.03 2.81
CA ASN A 436 8.18 2.40 2.94
C ASN A 436 7.94 3.06 4.31
N SER A 437 8.37 4.32 4.49
CA SER A 437 8.16 5.06 5.75
C SER A 437 8.32 6.59 5.61
N PRO A 438 7.24 7.40 5.67
CA PRO A 438 5.83 7.02 5.62
C PRO A 438 5.36 6.63 4.20
N ALA A 439 6.05 7.12 3.17
CA ALA A 439 5.78 6.80 1.77
C ALA A 439 6.94 5.98 1.16
N PRO A 440 6.73 5.28 0.04
CA PRO A 440 7.79 4.61 -0.70
C PRO A 440 8.75 5.63 -1.33
N ASP A 441 9.94 5.75 -0.78
CA ASP A 441 11.02 6.60 -1.33
C ASP A 441 12.21 5.76 -1.76
N LEU A 442 13.01 6.31 -2.67
CA LEU A 442 14.28 5.74 -3.10
C LEU A 442 15.40 6.14 -2.15
N TRP A 443 16.13 5.14 -1.66
CA TRP A 443 17.29 5.26 -0.78
C TRP A 443 18.48 4.55 -1.39
N LEU A 444 19.68 4.98 -1.00
CA LEU A 444 20.95 4.42 -1.44
C LEU A 444 21.77 4.01 -0.25
N TYR A 445 22.21 2.76 -0.22
CA TYR A 445 23.16 2.24 0.75
C TYR A 445 24.48 1.89 0.07
N ASP A 446 25.59 2.25 0.71
CA ASP A 446 26.95 2.04 0.24
C ASP A 446 27.62 0.99 1.12
N PHE A 447 27.94 -0.17 0.55
CA PHE A 447 28.49 -1.31 1.28
C PHE A 447 29.91 -1.03 1.80
N GLU A 448 30.71 -0.22 1.11
CA GLU A 448 32.08 0.09 1.52
C GLU A 448 32.13 1.04 2.71
N ARG A 449 31.21 2.01 2.73
CA ARG A 449 31.16 3.04 3.79
C ARG A 449 30.43 2.54 5.04
N ALA A 450 29.53 1.57 4.89
CA ALA A 450 28.66 1.06 5.95
C ALA A 450 27.93 2.16 6.75
N THR A 451 27.61 3.28 6.09
CA THR A 451 26.84 4.39 6.67
C THR A 451 25.35 4.14 6.52
N PRO A 452 24.48 4.76 7.36
CA PRO A 452 23.04 4.70 7.15
C PRO A 452 22.64 5.08 5.71
N PRO A 453 21.61 4.44 5.12
CA PRO A 453 21.17 4.74 3.77
C PRO A 453 20.82 6.23 3.61
N GLY A 454 21.22 6.83 2.49
CA GLY A 454 20.86 8.20 2.13
C GLY A 454 19.59 8.23 1.29
N ARG A 455 18.62 9.07 1.64
CA ARG A 455 17.40 9.28 0.84
C ARG A 455 17.71 10.09 -0.42
N LEU A 456 17.30 9.59 -1.58
CA LEU A 456 17.51 10.23 -2.88
C LEU A 456 16.28 10.99 -3.39
N THR A 457 15.07 10.56 -3.04
CA THR A 457 13.82 11.17 -3.52
C THR A 457 12.88 11.55 -2.39
N VAL A 458 11.96 12.48 -2.68
CA VAL A 458 10.85 12.86 -1.79
C VAL A 458 9.54 12.95 -2.60
N GLY A 459 8.46 12.38 -2.07
CA GLY A 459 7.09 12.54 -2.57
C GLY A 459 6.75 11.70 -3.81
N GLY A 460 5.49 11.28 -3.94
CA GLY A 460 5.01 10.30 -4.93
C GLY A 460 5.55 8.89 -4.69
N ASP A 461 4.81 7.86 -5.05
CA ASP A 461 5.15 6.49 -4.67
C ASP A 461 6.20 5.89 -5.61
N LYS A 462 7.41 5.69 -5.10
CA LYS A 462 8.55 5.15 -5.84
C LYS A 462 8.51 3.64 -5.88
N THR A 463 8.80 3.06 -7.04
CA THR A 463 8.78 1.61 -7.25
C THR A 463 9.91 1.15 -8.17
N ALA A 464 10.29 -0.13 -8.04
CA ALA A 464 11.15 -0.85 -8.97
C ALA A 464 12.41 -0.07 -9.41
N PRO A 465 13.33 0.30 -8.49
CA PRO A 465 14.55 0.97 -8.89
C PRO A 465 15.43 0.02 -9.70
N ILE A 466 16.03 0.49 -10.78
CA ILE A 466 17.00 -0.25 -11.59
C ILE A 466 18.20 0.62 -11.93
N TRP A 467 19.36 0.01 -12.04
CA TRP A 467 20.61 0.71 -12.32
C TRP A 467 20.91 0.80 -13.81
N SER A 468 21.50 1.92 -14.21
CA SER A 468 22.24 2.00 -15.47
C SER A 468 23.49 1.11 -15.43
N PRO A 469 23.96 0.58 -16.59
CA PRO A 469 25.12 -0.33 -16.63
C PRO A 469 26.42 0.25 -16.07
N ASP A 470 26.58 1.57 -16.06
CA ASP A 470 27.75 2.28 -15.55
C ASP A 470 27.67 2.63 -14.05
N SER A 471 26.61 2.18 -13.36
CA SER A 471 26.34 2.45 -11.95
C SER A 471 26.22 3.95 -11.60
N GLN A 472 25.91 4.84 -12.56
CA GLN A 472 25.81 6.29 -12.30
C GLN A 472 24.38 6.82 -12.17
N GLN A 473 23.41 6.12 -12.75
CA GLN A 473 22.00 6.54 -12.77
C GLN A 473 21.09 5.43 -12.28
N ILE A 474 19.99 5.82 -11.63
CA ILE A 474 18.91 4.93 -11.22
C ILE A 474 17.63 5.37 -11.93
N ALA A 475 17.00 4.44 -12.66
CA ALA A 475 15.64 4.60 -13.15
C ALA A 475 14.66 3.94 -12.19
N PHE A 476 13.44 4.48 -12.06
CA PHE A 476 12.43 4.00 -11.13
C PHE A 476 11.03 4.40 -11.61
N GLY A 477 10.01 3.66 -11.18
CA GLY A 477 8.61 4.01 -11.39
C GLY A 477 8.14 5.08 -10.41
N ILE A 478 7.26 5.97 -10.86
CA ILE A 478 6.43 6.82 -10.02
C ILE A 478 4.98 6.52 -10.34
N VAL A 479 4.21 6.11 -9.33
CA VAL A 479 2.75 6.02 -9.42
C VAL A 479 2.17 7.32 -8.89
N ASN A 480 1.55 8.09 -9.78
CA ASN A 480 0.83 9.31 -9.46
C ASN A 480 -0.66 9.00 -9.38
N VAL A 481 -1.21 9.22 -8.20
CA VAL A 481 -2.63 8.98 -7.93
C VAL A 481 -3.32 10.33 -7.97
N ALA A 482 -3.98 10.64 -9.08
CA ALA A 482 -4.84 11.81 -9.18
C ALA A 482 -6.29 11.42 -8.91
N THR A 483 -7.09 12.35 -8.41
CA THR A 483 -8.55 12.21 -8.24
C THR A 483 -9.29 11.92 -9.54
N GLU A 484 -8.66 12.15 -10.71
CA GLU A 484 -9.19 11.88 -12.05
C GLU A 484 -8.49 10.69 -12.76
N GLY A 485 -7.83 9.80 -12.01
CA GLY A 485 -7.24 8.56 -12.53
C GLY A 485 -5.77 8.38 -12.14
N SER A 486 -5.39 7.14 -11.80
CA SER A 486 -3.99 6.80 -11.53
C SER A 486 -3.19 6.76 -12.84
N SER A 487 -2.02 7.41 -12.84
CA SER A 487 -1.04 7.33 -13.92
C SER A 487 0.29 6.83 -13.36
N ALA A 488 0.96 5.97 -14.11
CA ALA A 488 2.28 5.45 -13.80
C ALA A 488 3.27 5.92 -14.86
N GLY A 489 4.43 6.40 -14.43
CA GLY A 489 5.51 6.83 -15.30
C GLY A 489 6.86 6.35 -14.80
N ILE A 490 7.86 6.40 -15.67
CA ILE A 490 9.24 6.00 -15.40
C ILE A 490 10.13 7.23 -15.46
N PHE A 491 10.95 7.38 -14.43
CA PHE A 491 11.81 8.52 -14.19
C PHE A 491 13.24 8.05 -13.88
N GLU A 492 14.20 8.96 -13.95
CA GLU A 492 15.61 8.70 -13.63
C GLU A 492 16.23 9.84 -12.84
N LEU A 493 17.31 9.52 -12.11
CA LEU A 493 18.19 10.49 -11.46
C LEU A 493 19.65 9.99 -11.45
N ASP A 494 20.58 10.91 -11.19
CA ASP A 494 22.00 10.61 -10.94
C ASP A 494 22.23 10.28 -9.45
N VAL A 495 23.01 9.23 -9.17
CA VAL A 495 23.24 8.75 -7.81
C VAL A 495 24.05 9.70 -6.94
N ASN A 496 24.82 10.61 -7.55
CA ASN A 496 25.57 11.64 -6.84
C ASN A 496 24.72 12.90 -6.59
N GLY A 497 23.45 12.87 -7.00
CA GLY A 497 22.49 13.96 -6.86
C GLY A 497 22.18 14.64 -8.18
N GLY A 498 20.96 15.16 -8.28
CA GLY A 498 20.45 15.83 -9.47
C GLY A 498 18.92 15.85 -9.49
N ASP A 499 18.36 16.55 -10.46
CA ASP A 499 16.90 16.58 -10.65
C ASP A 499 16.39 15.25 -11.19
N VAL A 500 15.21 14.85 -10.73
CA VAL A 500 14.46 13.72 -11.30
C VAL A 500 13.97 14.10 -12.69
N ARG A 501 14.25 13.25 -13.69
CA ARG A 501 13.91 13.48 -15.10
C ARG A 501 12.96 12.38 -15.61
N PRO A 502 11.92 12.71 -16.40
CA PRO A 502 11.05 11.70 -16.98
C PRO A 502 11.74 10.95 -18.13
N ILE A 503 11.59 9.63 -18.15
CA ILE A 503 11.88 8.77 -19.31
C ILE A 503 10.59 8.52 -20.09
N VAL A 504 9.55 8.07 -19.38
CA VAL A 504 8.19 7.85 -19.89
C VAL A 504 7.24 8.44 -18.85
N PRO A 505 6.82 9.71 -18.98
CA PRO A 505 6.13 10.41 -17.88
C PRO A 505 4.74 9.85 -17.56
N ASP A 506 4.09 9.21 -18.53
CA ASP A 506 2.81 8.51 -18.39
C ASP A 506 2.80 7.32 -19.36
N PHE A 507 2.52 6.13 -18.84
CA PHE A 507 2.42 4.92 -19.63
C PHE A 507 1.19 4.05 -19.27
N GLY A 508 0.13 4.66 -18.74
CA GLY A 508 -1.08 3.98 -18.28
C GLY A 508 -1.16 3.94 -16.76
N PHE A 509 -2.02 3.10 -16.19
CA PHE A 509 -2.20 3.07 -14.74
C PHE A 509 -1.12 2.26 -14.00
N TYR A 510 -0.38 1.42 -14.73
CA TYR A 510 0.71 0.61 -14.19
C TYR A 510 1.84 0.49 -15.21
N ALA A 511 3.04 0.92 -14.80
CA ALA A 511 4.26 0.78 -15.57
C ALA A 511 5.48 0.85 -14.63
N THR A 512 6.37 -0.12 -14.73
CA THR A 512 7.59 -0.22 -13.91
C THR A 512 8.79 -0.57 -14.80
N PRO A 513 9.98 -0.01 -14.53
CA PRO A 513 11.18 -0.43 -15.23
C PRO A 513 11.70 -1.76 -14.64
N ASN A 514 11.85 -2.80 -15.46
CA ASN A 514 12.37 -4.09 -14.96
C ASN A 514 13.90 -4.20 -15.07
N ALA A 515 14.49 -3.73 -16.18
CA ALA A 515 15.94 -3.83 -16.42
C ALA A 515 16.48 -2.80 -17.42
N ARG A 516 17.79 -2.51 -17.31
CA ARG A 516 18.58 -1.68 -18.25
C ARG A 516 19.62 -2.55 -18.92
N GLY A 517 19.57 -2.62 -20.25
CA GLY A 517 20.52 -3.38 -21.07
C GLY A 517 21.63 -2.50 -21.62
N GLN A 518 22.49 -3.11 -22.44
CA GLN A 518 23.44 -2.38 -23.28
C GLN A 518 22.69 -1.49 -24.30
N ASP A 519 23.41 -0.57 -24.97
CA ASP A 519 22.87 0.34 -25.99
C ASP A 519 21.67 1.20 -25.54
N ASN A 520 21.62 1.55 -24.26
CA ASN A 520 20.57 2.37 -23.66
C ASN A 520 19.16 1.75 -23.81
N LEU A 521 19.05 0.43 -23.76
CA LEU A 521 17.75 -0.26 -23.74
C LEU A 521 17.17 -0.30 -22.33
N LEU A 522 15.85 -0.14 -22.25
CA LEU A 522 15.04 -0.23 -21.05
C LEU A 522 13.91 -1.24 -21.30
N ALA A 523 13.84 -2.27 -20.46
CA ALA A 523 12.68 -3.15 -20.38
C ALA A 523 11.67 -2.59 -19.38
N ILE A 524 10.41 -2.57 -19.78
CA ILE A 524 9.29 -2.00 -19.04
C ILE A 524 8.21 -3.07 -18.94
N GLU A 525 7.75 -3.33 -17.74
CA GLU A 525 6.49 -4.02 -17.51
C GLU A 525 5.36 -2.99 -17.48
N ALA A 526 4.28 -3.23 -18.21
CA ALA A 526 3.14 -2.34 -18.18
C ALA A 526 1.84 -3.07 -18.46
N PHE A 527 0.79 -2.67 -17.75
CA PHE A 527 -0.57 -3.09 -18.08
C PHE A 527 -1.27 -1.97 -18.84
N ARG A 528 -1.73 -2.28 -20.06
CA ARG A 528 -2.31 -1.30 -20.99
C ARG A 528 -3.81 -1.50 -21.23
N GLY A 529 -4.44 -2.47 -20.58
CA GLY A 529 -5.85 -2.80 -20.74
C GLY A 529 -6.17 -3.56 -22.05
N GLY A 530 -7.42 -3.98 -22.19
CA GLY A 530 -7.89 -4.82 -23.30
C GLY A 530 -7.83 -6.31 -22.98
N ASP A 531 -7.65 -7.15 -23.99
CA ASP A 531 -7.63 -8.61 -23.87
C ASP A 531 -6.25 -9.17 -23.43
N THR A 532 -5.32 -8.32 -22.98
CA THR A 532 -3.96 -8.70 -22.57
C THR A 532 -3.75 -8.61 -21.06
N GLY A 533 -2.73 -9.31 -20.54
CA GLY A 533 -2.25 -9.14 -19.17
C GLY A 533 -1.29 -7.96 -19.04
N ALA A 534 -0.43 -7.99 -18.01
CA ALA A 534 0.75 -7.13 -18.01
C ALA A 534 1.70 -7.63 -19.09
N ASP A 535 2.27 -6.72 -19.88
CA ASP A 535 3.07 -7.04 -21.05
C ASP A 535 4.49 -6.45 -20.89
N ILE A 536 5.46 -7.00 -21.62
CA ILE A 536 6.85 -6.49 -21.64
C ILE A 536 7.06 -5.59 -22.86
N TRP A 537 7.54 -4.39 -22.61
CA TRP A 537 7.84 -3.35 -23.59
C TRP A 537 9.33 -3.00 -23.56
N ILE A 538 9.84 -2.51 -24.69
CA ILE A 538 11.23 -2.07 -24.82
C ILE A 538 11.26 -0.62 -25.26
N LYS A 539 12.07 0.20 -24.60
CA LYS A 539 12.37 1.57 -24.99
C LYS A 539 13.87 1.74 -25.20
N ARG A 540 14.25 2.32 -26.33
CA ARG A 540 15.61 2.82 -26.56
C ARG A 540 15.70 4.26 -26.06
N LEU A 541 16.62 4.53 -25.15
CA LEU A 541 16.71 5.82 -24.48
C LEU A 541 17.56 6.79 -25.28
N GLY A 542 17.24 8.08 -25.16
CA GLY A 542 17.78 9.13 -26.02
C GLY A 542 17.05 9.26 -27.36
N GLU A 543 16.17 8.32 -27.72
CA GLU A 543 15.29 8.42 -28.88
C GLU A 543 13.90 8.90 -28.49
N ALA A 544 13.28 9.70 -29.36
CA ALA A 544 11.91 10.20 -29.19
C ALA A 544 10.84 9.12 -29.39
N ARG A 545 11.22 7.89 -29.74
CA ARG A 545 10.29 6.78 -30.00
C ARG A 545 9.65 6.29 -28.69
N GLU A 546 8.35 6.05 -28.75
CA GLU A 546 7.59 5.43 -27.66
C GLU A 546 8.04 3.97 -27.41
N PRO A 547 7.82 3.41 -26.19
CA PRO A 547 8.06 2.00 -25.93
C PRO A 547 7.31 1.10 -26.92
N GLU A 548 7.98 0.07 -27.43
CA GLU A 548 7.42 -0.92 -28.35
C GLU A 548 7.18 -2.27 -27.65
N PRO A 549 6.12 -3.02 -27.99
CA PRO A 549 5.84 -4.29 -27.34
C PRO A 549 6.88 -5.34 -27.73
N PHE A 550 7.33 -6.14 -26.78
CA PHE A 550 8.31 -7.23 -26.96
C PHE A 550 7.69 -8.61 -26.71
N VAL A 551 6.96 -8.75 -25.60
CA VAL A 551 6.05 -9.87 -25.33
C VAL A 551 4.71 -9.26 -24.95
N ARG A 552 3.66 -9.67 -25.66
CA ARG A 552 2.31 -9.14 -25.47
C ARG A 552 1.29 -10.23 -25.75
N THR A 553 0.69 -10.79 -24.72
CA THR A 553 -0.26 -11.89 -24.85
C THR A 553 -1.43 -11.75 -23.86
N ALA A 554 -2.36 -12.72 -23.84
CA ALA A 554 -3.41 -12.77 -22.82
C ALA A 554 -2.87 -13.07 -21.41
N ALA A 555 -1.67 -13.66 -21.34
CA ALA A 555 -0.95 -13.98 -20.13
C ALA A 555 -0.39 -12.71 -19.46
N ILE A 556 0.02 -12.86 -18.20
CA ILE A 556 0.79 -11.87 -17.45
C ILE A 556 2.26 -12.14 -17.71
N GLU A 557 3.00 -11.13 -18.17
CA GLU A 557 4.44 -11.14 -18.35
C GLU A 557 5.13 -10.04 -17.53
N TRP A 558 6.17 -10.42 -16.79
CA TRP A 558 6.83 -9.50 -15.84
C TRP A 558 8.28 -9.90 -15.54
N GLY A 559 8.99 -9.02 -14.82
CA GLY A 559 10.33 -9.32 -14.30
C GLY A 559 11.40 -9.53 -15.38
N ALA A 560 11.33 -8.75 -16.47
CA ALA A 560 12.25 -8.90 -17.60
C ALA A 560 13.69 -8.52 -17.23
N THR A 561 14.67 -9.33 -17.63
CA THR A 561 16.11 -9.08 -17.44
C THR A 561 16.91 -9.34 -18.72
N PHE A 562 17.92 -8.51 -19.00
CA PHE A 562 18.77 -8.65 -20.19
C PHE A 562 19.95 -9.58 -19.92
N SER A 563 20.31 -10.40 -20.91
CA SER A 563 21.59 -11.09 -20.90
C SER A 563 22.73 -10.06 -20.94
N PRO A 564 23.90 -10.34 -20.33
CA PRO A 564 25.02 -9.41 -20.34
C PRO A 564 25.51 -9.03 -21.74
N ASP A 565 25.34 -9.91 -22.73
CA ASP A 565 25.67 -9.67 -24.14
C ASP A 565 24.58 -8.91 -24.92
N GLY A 566 23.43 -8.60 -24.29
CA GLY A 566 22.31 -7.88 -24.89
C GLY A 566 21.52 -8.65 -25.95
N ARG A 567 21.81 -9.93 -26.19
CA ARG A 567 21.17 -10.74 -27.25
C ARG A 567 19.90 -11.45 -26.80
N PHE A 568 19.63 -11.54 -25.51
CA PHE A 568 18.50 -12.28 -24.95
C PHE A 568 17.84 -11.52 -23.81
N ILE A 569 16.54 -11.78 -23.63
CA ILE A 569 15.76 -11.30 -22.49
C ILE A 569 15.12 -12.51 -21.83
N ALA A 570 15.33 -12.65 -20.52
CA ALA A 570 14.62 -13.61 -19.69
C ALA A 570 13.43 -12.91 -19.02
N TYR A 571 12.32 -13.62 -18.83
CA TYR A 571 11.11 -13.06 -18.22
C TYR A 571 10.22 -14.15 -17.62
N THR A 572 9.31 -13.75 -16.73
CA THR A 572 8.29 -14.62 -16.14
C THR A 572 6.99 -14.50 -16.94
N SER A 573 6.29 -15.62 -17.21
CA SER A 573 4.95 -15.60 -17.81
C SER A 573 4.07 -16.76 -17.35
N ASP A 574 2.76 -16.52 -17.18
CA ASP A 574 1.76 -17.55 -16.88
C ASP A 574 1.08 -18.16 -18.12
N GLU A 575 1.64 -17.96 -19.31
CA GLU A 575 1.06 -18.41 -20.58
C GLU A 575 0.84 -19.93 -20.70
N SER A 576 1.48 -20.73 -19.84
CA SER A 576 1.26 -22.18 -19.75
C SER A 576 0.19 -22.59 -18.73
N GLY A 577 -0.46 -21.62 -18.08
CA GLY A 577 -1.43 -21.80 -16.99
C GLY A 577 -0.83 -21.70 -15.59
N GLN A 578 0.49 -21.52 -15.47
CA GLN A 578 1.23 -21.22 -14.23
C GLN A 578 2.46 -20.39 -14.59
N PHE A 579 3.00 -19.61 -13.66
CA PHE A 579 4.21 -18.84 -13.95
C PHE A 579 5.43 -19.73 -14.21
N GLN A 580 6.11 -19.46 -15.31
CA GLN A 580 7.37 -20.08 -15.70
C GLN A 580 8.35 -19.02 -16.22
N VAL A 581 9.64 -19.36 -16.17
CA VAL A 581 10.70 -18.54 -16.74
C VAL A 581 10.93 -18.91 -18.20
N TYR A 582 10.96 -17.89 -19.05
CA TYR A 582 11.24 -18.01 -20.47
C TYR A 582 12.40 -17.11 -20.89
N VAL A 583 13.07 -17.48 -21.98
CA VAL A 583 14.09 -16.66 -22.66
C VAL A 583 13.69 -16.46 -24.11
N LYS A 584 13.84 -15.23 -24.61
CA LYS A 584 13.57 -14.85 -26.00
C LYS A 584 14.73 -13.99 -26.54
N PRO A 585 15.11 -14.13 -27.83
CA PRO A 585 16.15 -13.28 -28.42
C PRO A 585 15.72 -11.81 -28.48
N TYR A 586 16.69 -10.91 -28.45
CA TYR A 586 16.53 -9.49 -28.75
C TYR A 586 17.53 -9.08 -29.85
N PRO A 587 17.08 -8.48 -30.98
CA PRO A 587 15.68 -8.19 -31.35
C PRO A 587 14.79 -9.45 -31.42
N PRO A 588 13.46 -9.32 -31.22
CA PRO A 588 12.56 -10.46 -31.10
C PRO A 588 12.49 -11.31 -32.37
N THR A 589 12.49 -12.64 -32.18
CA THR A 589 12.17 -13.65 -33.20
C THR A 589 11.05 -14.56 -32.68
N GLU A 590 10.67 -15.58 -33.46
CA GLU A 590 9.76 -16.64 -33.01
C GLU A 590 10.43 -17.62 -32.02
N ALA A 591 11.76 -17.63 -31.92
CA ALA A 591 12.47 -18.53 -31.03
C ALA A 591 12.22 -18.16 -29.56
N ARG A 592 11.98 -19.17 -28.73
CA ARG A 592 11.77 -19.06 -27.29
C ARG A 592 12.18 -20.36 -26.61
N TRP A 593 12.74 -20.24 -25.41
CA TRP A 593 13.12 -21.36 -24.57
C TRP A 593 12.45 -21.26 -23.21
N THR A 594 11.96 -22.38 -22.69
CA THR A 594 11.50 -22.49 -21.31
C THR A 594 12.69 -22.87 -20.43
N ILE A 595 12.92 -22.12 -19.36
CA ILE A 595 14.04 -22.32 -18.44
C ILE A 595 13.60 -23.11 -17.21
N SER A 596 12.42 -22.80 -16.65
CA SER A 596 11.90 -23.52 -15.50
C SER A 596 11.14 -24.79 -15.93
N ALA A 597 11.51 -25.94 -15.38
CA ALA A 597 10.84 -27.21 -15.68
C ALA A 597 9.41 -27.30 -15.09
N ALA A 598 9.09 -26.45 -14.11
CA ALA A 598 7.80 -26.31 -13.44
C ALA A 598 7.58 -24.83 -13.10
N TYR A 599 6.75 -24.53 -12.09
CA TYR A 599 6.61 -23.19 -11.53
C TYR A 599 7.99 -22.53 -11.29
N GLY A 600 8.14 -21.29 -11.71
CA GLY A 600 9.37 -20.53 -11.55
C GLY A 600 9.20 -19.08 -12.00
N GLU A 601 9.80 -18.17 -11.27
CA GLU A 601 9.63 -16.73 -11.44
C GLU A 601 10.95 -15.99 -11.20
N GLU A 602 10.93 -14.68 -11.44
CA GLU A 602 11.99 -13.75 -11.03
C GLU A 602 13.37 -14.10 -11.62
N PRO A 603 13.52 -14.17 -12.96
CA PRO A 603 14.79 -14.51 -13.56
C PRO A 603 15.84 -13.41 -13.38
N VAL A 604 17.07 -13.81 -13.06
CA VAL A 604 18.25 -12.91 -13.01
C VAL A 604 19.41 -13.57 -13.73
N TRP A 605 20.01 -12.88 -14.70
CA TRP A 605 21.25 -13.34 -15.33
C TRP A 605 22.44 -13.15 -14.41
N SER A 606 23.34 -14.13 -14.38
CA SER A 606 24.69 -13.92 -13.88
C SER A 606 25.42 -12.83 -14.67
N ALA A 607 26.30 -12.08 -14.01
CA ALA A 607 27.12 -11.06 -14.67
C ALA A 607 28.04 -11.64 -15.77
N ALA A 608 28.43 -12.92 -15.63
CA ALA A 608 29.20 -13.65 -16.63
C ALA A 608 28.36 -14.12 -17.83
N GLY A 609 27.04 -14.21 -17.68
CA GLY A 609 26.12 -14.61 -18.75
C GLY A 609 26.08 -16.12 -19.02
N ASP A 610 26.61 -16.93 -18.11
CA ASP A 610 26.70 -18.39 -18.18
C ASP A 610 25.73 -19.12 -17.24
N GLU A 611 24.99 -18.37 -16.42
CA GLU A 611 23.91 -18.87 -15.56
C GLU A 611 22.70 -17.92 -15.55
N ILE A 612 21.51 -18.50 -15.40
CA ILE A 612 20.26 -17.81 -15.03
C ILE A 612 19.82 -18.32 -13.66
N PHE A 613 19.61 -17.42 -12.72
CA PHE A 613 18.98 -17.70 -11.43
C PHE A 613 17.47 -17.45 -11.53
N TYR A 614 16.69 -18.22 -10.77
CA TYR A 614 15.25 -17.98 -10.62
C TYR A 614 14.72 -18.52 -9.29
N ARG A 615 13.55 -18.07 -8.88
CA ARG A 615 12.87 -18.49 -7.63
C ARG A 615 11.73 -19.48 -7.93
N ARG A 616 11.56 -20.46 -7.05
CA ARG A 616 10.39 -21.36 -7.01
C ARG A 616 9.92 -21.51 -5.57
N GLY A 617 8.90 -20.75 -5.18
CA GLY A 617 8.46 -20.71 -3.79
C GLY A 617 9.59 -20.23 -2.87
N ASN A 618 10.02 -21.06 -1.93
CA ASN A 618 11.13 -20.77 -1.03
C ASN A 618 12.49 -21.31 -1.52
N GLU A 619 12.57 -21.82 -2.74
CA GLU A 619 13.81 -22.33 -3.35
C GLU A 619 14.39 -21.32 -4.35
N TRP A 620 15.70 -21.12 -4.32
CA TRP A 620 16.46 -20.42 -5.35
C TRP A 620 17.21 -21.44 -6.19
N LEU A 621 17.09 -21.32 -7.50
CA LEU A 621 17.66 -22.25 -8.45
C LEU A 621 18.64 -21.54 -9.39
N SER A 622 19.67 -22.25 -9.81
CA SER A 622 20.56 -21.87 -10.91
C SER A 622 20.36 -22.80 -12.11
N VAL A 623 20.40 -22.22 -13.31
CA VAL A 623 20.44 -22.95 -14.59
C VAL A 623 21.67 -22.51 -15.36
N PRO A 624 22.63 -23.39 -15.66
CA PRO A 624 23.72 -23.04 -16.55
C PRO A 624 23.18 -22.82 -17.95
N VAL A 625 23.64 -21.76 -18.62
CA VAL A 625 23.22 -21.37 -19.96
C VAL A 625 24.43 -21.11 -20.85
N ARG A 626 24.24 -21.30 -22.15
CA ARG A 626 25.21 -20.94 -23.18
C ARG A 626 24.49 -20.11 -24.22
N THR A 627 25.00 -18.92 -24.53
CA THR A 627 24.37 -18.00 -25.51
C THR A 627 25.04 -18.04 -26.89
N ASP A 628 26.18 -18.74 -27.04
CA ASP A 628 26.96 -18.80 -28.28
C ASP A 628 27.50 -20.22 -28.56
N PRO A 629 27.42 -20.76 -29.81
CA PRO A 629 26.80 -20.18 -31.01
C PRO A 629 25.26 -20.11 -30.98
N GLU A 630 24.60 -20.97 -30.22
CA GLU A 630 23.15 -21.00 -30.04
C GLU A 630 22.79 -21.02 -28.56
N PHE A 631 21.56 -20.56 -28.24
CA PHE A 631 21.06 -20.59 -26.87
C PHE A 631 20.77 -22.03 -26.42
N GLU A 632 21.39 -22.43 -25.32
CA GLU A 632 21.13 -23.69 -24.64
C GLU A 632 21.00 -23.45 -23.14
N ALA A 633 20.05 -24.14 -22.52
CA ALA A 633 19.88 -24.17 -21.06
C ALA A 633 20.11 -25.59 -20.55
N GLY A 634 20.83 -25.71 -19.43
CA GLY A 634 21.07 -26.96 -18.74
C GLY A 634 19.94 -27.35 -17.79
N VAL A 635 20.26 -28.18 -16.80
CA VAL A 635 19.29 -28.66 -15.82
C VAL A 635 19.28 -27.70 -14.62
N PRO A 636 18.10 -27.22 -14.17
CA PRO A 636 17.99 -26.42 -12.95
C PRO A 636 18.47 -27.16 -11.71
N GLN A 637 19.20 -26.46 -10.85
CA GLN A 637 19.70 -26.96 -9.57
C GLN A 637 19.31 -26.00 -8.45
N VAL A 638 18.74 -26.53 -7.37
CA VAL A 638 18.49 -25.76 -6.14
C VAL A 638 19.85 -25.42 -5.52
N ILE A 639 20.08 -24.14 -5.26
CA ILE A 639 21.31 -23.66 -4.60
C ILE A 639 21.05 -23.45 -3.11
N PHE A 640 19.94 -22.82 -2.72
CA PHE A 640 19.54 -22.69 -1.31
C PHE A 640 18.02 -22.51 -1.20
N GLU A 641 17.52 -22.60 0.03
CA GLU A 641 16.12 -22.40 0.38
C GLU A 641 15.99 -21.56 1.66
N GLY A 642 14.90 -20.82 1.80
CA GLY A 642 14.64 -20.05 3.02
C GLY A 642 13.38 -19.17 2.99
N PRO A 643 12.88 -18.74 4.16
CA PRO A 643 11.66 -17.94 4.28
C PRO A 643 11.95 -16.44 4.05
N TYR A 644 12.46 -16.09 2.88
CA TYR A 644 12.74 -14.71 2.51
C TYR A 644 11.48 -13.99 2.00
N ILE A 645 11.43 -12.66 2.19
CA ILE A 645 10.28 -11.84 1.78
C ILE A 645 10.19 -11.81 0.25
N ASN A 646 8.99 -12.09 -0.25
CA ASN A 646 8.58 -11.68 -1.59
C ASN A 646 8.26 -10.17 -1.58
N VAL A 647 9.04 -9.39 -2.32
CA VAL A 647 8.70 -8.02 -2.68
C VAL A 647 8.24 -8.00 -4.13
N PRO A 648 7.27 -7.18 -4.52
CA PRO A 648 6.76 -7.27 -5.90
C PRO A 648 7.83 -6.80 -6.89
N GLU A 649 7.84 -7.33 -8.12
CA GLU A 649 9.04 -7.46 -8.97
C GLU A 649 9.98 -8.58 -8.48
N ILE A 650 11.24 -8.61 -8.94
CA ILE A 650 12.26 -9.58 -8.49
C ILE A 650 12.61 -9.31 -7.02
N SER A 651 12.52 -10.36 -6.18
CA SER A 651 12.65 -10.30 -4.72
C SER A 651 14.04 -10.65 -4.18
N TYR A 652 15.03 -10.73 -5.07
CA TYR A 652 16.43 -10.92 -4.76
C TYR A 652 17.30 -10.23 -5.81
N ASP A 653 18.58 -10.07 -5.52
CA ASP A 653 19.57 -9.66 -6.51
C ASP A 653 20.90 -10.38 -6.26
N VAL A 654 21.73 -10.51 -7.29
CA VAL A 654 22.92 -11.35 -7.28
C VAL A 654 24.16 -10.47 -7.32
N ALA A 655 25.10 -10.71 -6.40
CA ALA A 655 26.38 -10.02 -6.42
C ALA A 655 27.13 -10.31 -7.74
N PRO A 656 28.01 -9.40 -8.23
CA PRO A 656 28.71 -9.59 -9.50
C PRO A 656 29.56 -10.87 -9.58
N ASP A 657 29.94 -11.44 -8.43
CA ASP A 657 30.65 -12.72 -8.32
C ASP A 657 29.77 -13.96 -8.59
N GLY A 658 28.44 -13.79 -8.61
CA GLY A 658 27.46 -14.86 -8.77
C GLY A 658 27.38 -15.81 -7.56
N GLN A 659 28.03 -15.49 -6.43
CA GLN A 659 28.13 -16.39 -5.27
C GLN A 659 27.26 -15.95 -4.09
N ARG A 660 26.86 -14.67 -4.04
CA ARG A 660 26.07 -14.11 -2.96
C ARG A 660 24.79 -13.46 -3.48
N PHE A 661 23.74 -13.60 -2.69
CA PHE A 661 22.38 -13.17 -2.99
C PHE A 661 21.93 -12.18 -1.92
N PHE A 662 21.49 -10.99 -2.33
CA PHE A 662 20.87 -10.04 -1.42
C PHE A 662 19.39 -10.37 -1.32
N LEU A 663 18.93 -10.61 -0.09
CA LEU A 663 17.55 -10.97 0.23
C LEU A 663 17.05 -10.15 1.43
N LEU A 664 15.73 -10.14 1.60
CA LEU A 664 15.08 -9.58 2.78
C LEU A 664 14.55 -10.72 3.64
N LYS A 665 14.88 -10.71 4.93
CA LYS A 665 14.44 -11.74 5.88
C LYS A 665 13.40 -11.19 6.85
N GLN A 666 12.30 -11.93 7.03
CA GLN A 666 11.30 -11.62 8.05
C GLN A 666 11.80 -11.96 9.44
N GLN A 667 11.19 -11.34 10.44
CA GLN A 667 11.33 -11.80 11.81
C GLN A 667 10.75 -13.22 11.95
N ASP A 668 11.55 -14.14 12.49
CA ASP A 668 11.05 -15.45 12.90
C ASP A 668 10.09 -15.30 14.09
N GLN A 669 8.87 -15.81 13.93
CA GLN A 669 7.83 -15.81 14.97
C GLN A 669 7.57 -17.21 15.51
N GLY A 670 8.25 -18.24 14.98
CA GLY A 670 7.89 -19.64 15.21
C GLY A 670 6.49 -19.99 14.66
N PRO A 671 6.03 -21.22 14.90
CA PRO A 671 4.73 -21.68 14.41
C PRO A 671 3.59 -20.93 15.07
N ALA A 672 2.59 -20.52 14.27
CA ALA A 672 1.39 -19.87 14.77
C ALA A 672 0.38 -20.90 15.28
N THR A 673 0.32 -21.09 16.60
CA THR A 673 -0.49 -22.14 17.25
C THR A 673 -1.61 -21.59 18.14
N ARG A 674 -1.85 -20.28 18.12
CA ARG A 674 -2.82 -19.63 19.01
C ARG A 674 -3.74 -18.68 18.24
N ILE A 675 -5.01 -18.69 18.62
CA ILE A 675 -6.02 -17.70 18.22
C ILE A 675 -6.54 -17.05 19.50
N HIS A 676 -6.48 -15.72 19.58
CA HIS A 676 -7.06 -14.96 20.67
C HIS A 676 -8.52 -14.65 20.37
N ILE A 677 -9.39 -14.87 21.36
CA ILE A 677 -10.83 -14.57 21.29
C ILE A 677 -11.16 -13.52 22.34
N VAL A 678 -11.83 -12.45 21.90
CA VAL A 678 -12.31 -11.37 22.76
C VAL A 678 -13.83 -11.23 22.57
N ALA A 679 -14.60 -11.72 23.54
CA ALA A 679 -16.05 -11.57 23.54
C ALA A 679 -16.45 -10.19 24.08
N ASN A 680 -17.53 -9.61 23.53
CA ASN A 680 -18.02 -8.27 23.82
C ASN A 680 -16.99 -7.15 23.56
N TRP A 681 -16.09 -7.34 22.58
CA TRP A 681 -15.03 -6.37 22.27
C TRP A 681 -15.58 -5.00 21.84
N PHE A 682 -16.79 -4.94 21.29
CA PHE A 682 -17.44 -3.69 20.91
C PHE A 682 -17.60 -2.68 22.06
N ALA A 683 -17.72 -3.13 23.31
CA ALA A 683 -17.75 -2.23 24.46
C ALA A 683 -16.41 -1.49 24.66
N GLU A 684 -15.29 -2.13 24.34
CA GLU A 684 -13.96 -1.53 24.38
C GLU A 684 -13.74 -0.61 23.17
N LEU A 685 -14.19 -1.05 21.98
CA LEU A 685 -14.17 -0.22 20.78
C LEU A 685 -14.92 1.10 20.98
N GLU A 686 -16.16 1.06 21.47
CA GLU A 686 -16.97 2.27 21.72
C GLU A 686 -16.35 3.19 22.79
N SER A 687 -15.53 2.65 23.70
CA SER A 687 -14.79 3.45 24.68
C SER A 687 -13.57 4.15 24.08
N LEU A 688 -12.89 3.51 23.11
CA LEU A 688 -11.69 4.06 22.45
C LEU A 688 -12.05 4.98 21.27
N ALA A 689 -13.11 4.61 20.55
CA ALA A 689 -13.68 5.32 19.41
C ALA A 689 -15.19 5.49 19.63
N PRO A 690 -15.61 6.55 20.33
CA PRO A 690 -17.04 6.83 20.48
C PRO A 690 -17.69 7.05 19.12
N PRO A 691 -18.83 6.41 18.82
CA PRO A 691 -19.53 6.63 17.56
C PRO A 691 -19.99 8.09 17.46
N THR A 692 -20.04 8.61 16.23
CA THR A 692 -20.60 9.94 15.96
C THR A 692 -22.08 9.95 16.34
N LYS A 693 -22.52 10.99 17.05
CA LYS A 693 -23.90 11.11 17.56
C LYS A 693 -24.91 11.39 16.45
#